data_AF-A0A5D2XKC2-F1
#
_entry.id   AF-A0A5D2XKC2-F1
#
_cell.length_a   1.000
_cell.length_b   1.000
_cell.length_c   1.000
_cell.angle_alpha   90.00
_cell.angle_beta   90.00
_cell.angle_gamma   90.00
#
_symmetry.space_group_name_H-M   'P 1'
#
loop_
_entity.id
_entity.type
_entity.pdbx_description
1 polymer ?
#
loop_
_entity_poly.entity_id
_entity_poly.type
_entity_poly.pdbx_seq_one_letter_code
_entity_poly.pdbx_strand_id
1 'polypeptide(L)'
;MSSAAMNGIVIRPTPDVYKQRLWEGSYLDGNHRLDVFKVKKRSFLGVMKPSFGSVGVITSRHMMQECYCGCCLFHGNGKNMWSSRQRRLDTRAEAILSPLSDPTPTMKKRVFTFGKGRSEGHKGMKSLLGGKGANLAEMSSIGLSVPPGITISTEACQEYQQNGRKLPEDLWEEILEGLKSVEEDMGATLGDPAKPLLLSVRSGAAISMPGMMDTVLNLGLNDEVVAGLAAKSGDRFAYDSYRRFLDMFGDVVMGIPHSLFEERLETMKEAKGAKLDTDLTASDLKELVELYKNVYLEAKGESFPSDPKKQLFLSIKSVFDSWDSPRANKYRNINQITGLKGTAVNIQTMVFGNMGNTSGTGVLFTRNPSTGENKLYGEFLVNAQGEDVVAGIRTPEDLDTMKSYMPEAYKELVENCEILERHYKDMMDIEFTVQENRLWMLQCRSGKRTGKGAIKIAVDMVNEGLVDKRAAVKMVEPQHLDQLLHPQFENPSAYKDNVVTTGLPASPGAAVGQIVFTADDAEEWHAQGKSVILVRTETSPEDVGGMHAAAGILTARGGMTSHAAVVARGWGKCCVSGCSDIIMNDAEKVLVVGDVVIQEGEWLSLNGSTGEVILGKQPLSPPALSGDLETFMSWADQVRRLKVMANADTPEDALTARNNGAQGIGLCRTEHMFFASDERIKAVRKMIMAVTSEQRKAALDLLLPYQRSDFEGIFRAMDGLPVTIRLLDPPLHEFLPEGDLEQIVGELTSETGTTEDEVFSRIEKLSEVNPMLGFRGCRLGISYPELTEMQTRAIFQAAVSMSNQGVKVLPEIMVPLVGTPQELGHQVSLIRSTAKKVFSEMGSSLSYKVGTMIEIPRAALVADEIAKEAEFFSFGTNDLTQMTFGYSRDDVGKFLPIYLSKGIIQNDPFEVLDQKGVGQLIKMATEKGRQARPSLKVGICGEHGGEPSSVAFFAEAGLDYVSCSPFRVPIARLAAAQVAI
;
A
#
# COMPACT_ATOMS: atom_id res chain seq x y z
N MET A 1 -41.71 60.50 -31.37
CA MET A 1 -41.75 60.92 -29.94
C MET A 1 -41.65 59.67 -29.09
N SER A 2 -40.99 59.72 -27.93
CA SER A 2 -40.71 58.57 -27.02
C SER A 2 -39.90 57.40 -27.65
N SER A 3 -39.09 56.64 -26.92
CA SER A 3 -38.74 56.70 -25.49
C SER A 3 -37.27 56.30 -25.21
N ALA A 4 -36.66 57.00 -24.25
CA ALA A 4 -35.71 56.54 -23.23
C ALA A 4 -34.56 55.54 -23.58
N ALA A 5 -33.33 55.94 -23.26
CA ALA A 5 -32.16 55.06 -23.17
C ALA A 5 -31.94 54.56 -21.73
N MET A 6 -31.29 53.39 -21.58
CA MET A 6 -30.83 52.89 -20.29
C MET A 6 -29.46 53.49 -19.91
N ASN A 7 -29.32 53.87 -18.64
CA ASN A 7 -28.04 54.01 -17.94
C ASN A 7 -28.22 53.43 -16.53
N GLY A 8 -27.47 52.38 -16.19
CA GLY A 8 -27.50 51.75 -14.87
C GLY A 8 -26.51 52.41 -13.91
N ILE A 9 -26.99 52.94 -12.79
CA ILE A 9 -26.14 53.47 -11.70
C ILE A 9 -26.17 52.48 -10.55
N VAL A 10 -24.98 52.10 -10.07
CA VAL A 10 -24.80 51.24 -8.88
C VAL A 10 -24.88 52.10 -7.63
N ILE A 11 -25.69 51.68 -6.65
CA ILE A 11 -25.80 52.30 -5.32
C ILE A 11 -25.31 51.28 -4.28
N ARG A 12 -24.39 51.69 -3.41
CA ARG A 12 -23.95 50.93 -2.23
C ARG A 12 -24.80 51.32 -1.01
N PRO A 13 -25.19 50.38 -0.12
CA PRO A 13 -25.73 50.71 1.21
C PRO A 13 -24.60 51.11 2.20
N THR A 14 -24.99 51.77 3.30
CA THR A 14 -24.12 52.29 4.37
C THR A 14 -24.13 51.41 5.64
N PRO A 15 -23.13 51.52 6.54
CA PRO A 15 -22.80 50.47 7.51
C PRO A 15 -23.41 50.66 8.92
N ASP A 16 -24.74 50.58 9.07
CA ASP A 16 -25.44 50.80 10.36
C ASP A 16 -26.33 49.62 10.85
N VAL A 17 -26.25 48.44 10.22
CA VAL A 17 -27.25 47.36 10.44
C VAL A 17 -26.91 46.41 11.60
N TYR A 18 -25.68 46.40 12.13
CA TYR A 18 -25.19 45.33 13.03
C TYR A 18 -25.22 45.63 14.55
N LYS A 19 -25.63 46.82 15.01
CA LYS A 19 -25.56 47.22 16.43
C LYS A 19 -26.86 47.08 17.26
N GLN A 20 -27.82 46.26 16.84
CA GLN A 20 -29.05 46.01 17.62
C GLN A 20 -29.51 44.54 17.64
N ARG A 21 -28.82 43.66 18.39
CA ARG A 21 -29.44 42.41 18.90
C ARG A 21 -28.78 41.68 20.07
N LEU A 22 -28.00 42.37 20.91
CA LEU A 22 -27.50 41.81 22.18
C LEU A 22 -27.72 42.79 23.34
N TRP A 23 -28.78 42.54 24.13
CA TRP A 23 -28.93 42.69 25.59
C TRP A 23 -30.43 42.61 25.96
N GLU A 24 -30.70 42.32 27.25
CA GLU A 24 -32.00 41.90 27.82
C GLU A 24 -32.51 40.52 27.32
N GLY A 25 -32.89 39.56 28.18
CA GLY A 25 -32.75 39.49 29.64
C GLY A 25 -33.50 38.32 30.28
N SER A 26 -32.80 37.52 31.11
CA SER A 26 -33.30 36.59 32.16
C SER A 26 -34.37 35.51 31.86
N TYR A 27 -33.95 34.25 32.04
CA TYR A 27 -34.64 33.12 32.70
C TYR A 27 -36.19 33.04 32.77
N LEU A 28 -36.71 31.87 32.37
CA LEU A 28 -37.58 31.05 33.25
C LEU A 28 -37.50 29.56 32.86
N ASP A 29 -37.86 28.69 33.81
CA ASP A 29 -37.72 27.22 33.77
C ASP A 29 -39.10 26.53 33.77
N GLY A 30 -39.16 25.24 33.40
CA GLY A 30 -40.29 24.37 33.74
C GLY A 30 -40.93 23.57 32.58
N ASN A 31 -40.75 22.25 32.65
CA ASN A 31 -41.62 21.17 32.14
C ASN A 31 -42.93 21.54 31.40
N HIS A 32 -43.16 20.91 30.25
CA HIS A 32 -44.41 20.16 30.02
C HIS A 32 -44.30 19.09 28.92
N ARG A 33 -44.55 17.82 29.28
CA ARG A 33 -45.01 16.78 28.34
C ARG A 33 -46.51 16.96 28.08
N LEU A 34 -46.99 16.57 26.90
CA LEU A 34 -48.38 16.15 26.68
C LEU A 34 -48.49 15.17 25.50
N ASP A 35 -49.32 14.15 25.65
CA ASP A 35 -49.39 12.97 24.77
C ASP A 35 -50.66 12.92 23.90
N VAL A 36 -50.52 12.31 22.70
CA VAL A 36 -51.46 11.43 21.97
C VAL A 36 -52.99 11.73 21.98
N PHE A 37 -53.60 11.86 20.79
CA PHE A 37 -54.83 11.17 20.26
C PHE A 37 -55.39 11.97 19.04
N LYS A 38 -55.72 11.49 17.82
CA LYS A 38 -55.92 10.19 17.12
C LYS A 38 -57.40 9.81 16.81
N VAL A 39 -57.98 10.38 15.73
CA VAL A 39 -59.22 9.95 15.04
C VAL A 39 -59.00 10.19 13.51
N LYS A 40 -58.93 9.20 12.60
CA LYS A 40 -60.02 8.46 11.87
C LYS A 40 -61.04 9.38 11.15
N LYS A 41 -61.59 9.12 9.96
CA LYS A 41 -61.56 8.02 8.95
C LYS A 41 -61.97 8.69 7.60
N ARG A 42 -61.62 8.20 6.39
CA ARG A 42 -62.26 7.07 5.65
C ARG A 42 -61.57 6.89 4.28
N SER A 43 -61.76 5.74 3.63
CA SER A 43 -61.26 5.39 2.27
C SER A 43 -62.36 4.75 1.42
N PHE A 44 -62.20 4.66 0.09
CA PHE A 44 -62.81 3.62 -0.77
C PHE A 44 -62.11 3.49 -2.15
N LEU A 45 -62.39 2.40 -2.89
CA LEU A 45 -61.70 1.93 -4.12
C LEU A 45 -62.59 1.91 -5.38
N GLY A 46 -61.95 1.81 -6.57
CA GLY A 46 -62.51 1.39 -7.88
C GLY A 46 -61.65 1.94 -9.04
N VAL A 47 -60.91 1.21 -9.90
CA VAL A 47 -61.01 -0.12 -10.57
C VAL A 47 -61.85 -0.12 -11.86
N MET A 48 -61.20 -0.08 -13.04
CA MET A 48 -61.56 -0.88 -14.24
C MET A 48 -60.47 -0.88 -15.36
N LYS A 49 -60.67 -1.73 -16.38
CA LYS A 49 -59.83 -2.14 -17.54
C LYS A 49 -60.80 -2.55 -18.70
N PRO A 50 -60.41 -2.98 -19.92
CA PRO A 50 -59.31 -2.58 -20.83
C PRO A 50 -59.73 -2.53 -22.35
N SER A 51 -58.73 -2.34 -23.25
CA SER A 51 -58.57 -2.93 -24.62
C SER A 51 -59.58 -2.75 -25.78
N PHE A 52 -59.09 -2.15 -26.89
CA PHE A 52 -59.11 -2.53 -28.34
C PHE A 52 -58.33 -1.38 -29.07
N GLY A 53 -57.59 -1.47 -30.19
CA GLY A 53 -57.54 -2.38 -31.35
C GLY A 53 -58.28 -1.74 -32.55
N SER A 54 -57.75 -1.52 -33.78
CA SER A 54 -56.38 -1.62 -34.37
C SER A 54 -56.39 -1.14 -35.86
N VAL A 55 -55.21 -1.06 -36.53
CA VAL A 55 -54.98 -0.95 -38.01
C VAL A 55 -55.05 0.46 -38.67
N GLY A 56 -54.13 0.77 -39.61
CA GLY A 56 -54.08 2.08 -40.32
C GLY A 56 -53.22 2.23 -41.62
N VAL A 57 -52.13 1.47 -41.83
CA VAL A 57 -51.43 1.13 -43.11
C VAL A 57 -50.76 2.24 -44.00
N ILE A 58 -49.78 1.82 -44.84
CA ILE A 58 -49.10 2.49 -46.00
C ILE A 58 -47.86 3.36 -45.62
N THR A 59 -46.63 3.26 -46.20
CA THR A 59 -45.87 2.29 -47.06
C THR A 59 -44.52 1.94 -46.37
N SER A 60 -43.62 0.99 -46.72
CA SER A 60 -43.47 -0.10 -47.72
C SER A 60 -42.63 0.07 -49.02
N ARG A 61 -41.37 -0.45 -49.00
CA ARG A 61 -40.59 -1.11 -50.12
C ARG A 61 -40.06 -0.19 -51.27
N HIS A 62 -39.09 -0.52 -52.14
CA HIS A 62 -38.16 -1.66 -52.45
C HIS A 62 -36.87 -1.04 -53.13
N MET A 63 -35.62 -1.55 -53.18
CA MET A 63 -34.97 -2.81 -53.65
C MET A 63 -34.43 -2.79 -55.12
N MET A 64 -33.10 -3.01 -55.27
CA MET A 64 -32.28 -3.51 -56.42
C MET A 64 -31.94 -2.68 -57.71
N GLN A 65 -30.64 -2.81 -58.08
CA GLN A 65 -29.96 -2.96 -59.40
C GLN A 65 -29.94 -1.90 -60.54
N GLU A 66 -28.70 -1.65 -61.03
CA GLU A 66 -28.25 -1.40 -62.43
C GLU A 66 -28.70 -0.08 -63.13
N CYS A 67 -28.06 0.47 -64.19
CA CYS A 67 -27.09 -0.05 -65.20
C CYS A 67 -26.32 1.09 -65.97
N TYR A 68 -25.30 0.75 -66.78
CA TYR A 68 -24.50 1.56 -67.77
C TYR A 68 -23.72 2.84 -67.30
N CYS A 69 -22.51 3.25 -67.76
CA CYS A 69 -21.47 2.85 -68.75
C CYS A 69 -21.28 3.74 -70.02
N GLY A 70 -20.01 4.10 -70.33
CA GLY A 70 -19.51 4.88 -71.51
C GLY A 70 -19.27 6.38 -71.22
N CYS A 71 -18.38 7.15 -71.87
CA CYS A 71 -17.30 6.96 -72.88
C CYS A 71 -16.53 8.33 -73.02
N CYS A 72 -15.38 8.60 -73.69
CA CYS A 72 -14.20 7.89 -74.24
C CYS A 72 -13.16 8.94 -74.78
N LEU A 73 -12.07 8.52 -75.46
CA LEU A 73 -11.04 9.30 -76.22
C LEU A 73 -9.85 9.88 -75.37
N PHE A 74 -8.54 9.70 -75.67
CA PHE A 74 -7.67 9.74 -76.88
C PHE A 74 -7.37 11.17 -77.40
N HIS A 75 -6.17 11.63 -77.82
CA HIS A 75 -4.79 11.09 -78.06
C HIS A 75 -3.75 12.27 -77.94
N GLY A 76 -2.41 12.19 -78.07
CA GLY A 76 -1.42 11.10 -78.29
C GLY A 76 -0.09 11.58 -78.95
N ASN A 77 1.08 11.09 -78.48
CA ASN A 77 2.49 11.41 -78.93
C ASN A 77 3.01 12.84 -78.64
N GLY A 78 4.31 13.13 -78.41
CA GLY A 78 5.59 12.39 -78.33
C GLY A 78 6.77 13.40 -78.33
N LYS A 79 8.09 13.13 -78.17
CA LYS A 79 8.93 11.91 -77.99
C LYS A 79 10.30 12.31 -77.36
N ASN A 80 11.02 11.37 -76.71
CA ASN A 80 12.50 11.21 -76.61
C ASN A 80 13.39 12.29 -75.90
N MET A 81 14.56 12.01 -75.27
CA MET A 81 15.22 10.81 -74.69
C MET A 81 16.56 11.30 -74.03
N TRP A 82 16.97 10.97 -72.79
CA TRP A 82 17.66 9.72 -72.38
C TRP A 82 17.81 9.61 -70.84
N SER A 83 17.73 8.36 -70.34
CA SER A 83 18.41 7.71 -69.18
C SER A 83 18.77 8.44 -67.85
N SER A 84 18.68 7.81 -66.68
CA SER A 84 18.02 6.54 -66.30
C SER A 84 17.99 6.29 -64.78
N ARG A 85 16.79 5.97 -64.24
CA ARG A 85 16.43 4.87 -63.29
C ARG A 85 17.20 4.75 -61.95
N GLN A 86 16.63 4.38 -60.79
CA GLN A 86 15.28 4.03 -60.27
C GLN A 86 15.45 3.91 -58.72
N ARG A 87 14.48 3.94 -57.79
CA ARG A 87 13.02 4.26 -57.62
C ARG A 87 12.89 4.56 -56.09
N ARG A 88 12.03 5.41 -55.49
CA ARG A 88 10.61 5.80 -55.65
C ARG A 88 9.58 4.68 -55.41
N LEU A 89 8.53 4.85 -54.61
CA LEU A 89 8.15 5.90 -53.61
C LEU A 89 6.93 5.38 -52.80
N ASP A 90 6.46 6.14 -51.81
CA ASP A 90 5.20 5.89 -51.09
C ASP A 90 3.94 5.85 -51.98
N THR A 91 2.90 5.15 -51.49
CA THR A 91 1.49 5.60 -51.56
C THR A 91 0.64 4.81 -50.55
N ARG A 92 -0.46 5.43 -50.07
CA ARG A 92 -1.46 4.79 -49.18
C ARG A 92 -2.72 4.41 -49.98
N ALA A 93 -3.30 3.28 -49.58
CA ALA A 93 -4.73 2.92 -49.58
C ALA A 93 -5.64 3.36 -50.75
N GLU A 94 -6.27 2.36 -51.40
CA GLU A 94 -7.72 2.19 -51.24
C GLU A 94 -8.08 0.68 -51.29
N ALA A 95 -9.29 0.30 -50.88
CA ALA A 95 -9.60 -1.08 -50.47
C ALA A 95 -10.49 -1.85 -51.47
N ILE A 96 -10.25 -3.17 -51.57
CA ILE A 96 -11.19 -4.12 -52.17
C ILE A 96 -11.49 -5.20 -51.12
N LEU A 97 -12.76 -5.25 -50.69
CA LEU A 97 -13.24 -6.25 -49.75
C LEU A 97 -13.41 -7.60 -50.45
N SER A 98 -12.72 -8.61 -49.93
CA SER A 98 -13.04 -10.03 -50.13
C SER A 98 -13.21 -10.64 -48.74
N PRO A 99 -14.25 -11.46 -48.49
CA PRO A 99 -14.40 -12.13 -47.20
C PRO A 99 -13.36 -13.26 -47.09
N LEU A 100 -12.17 -12.90 -46.62
CA LEU A 100 -11.31 -13.87 -45.96
C LEU A 100 -12.09 -14.38 -44.75
N SER A 101 -12.32 -15.70 -44.71
CA SER A 101 -12.90 -16.38 -43.55
C SER A 101 -12.11 -16.01 -42.31
N ASP A 102 -12.80 -15.71 -41.20
CA ASP A 102 -12.15 -15.44 -39.92
C ASP A 102 -11.11 -16.53 -39.60
N PRO A 103 -9.91 -16.16 -39.14
CA PRO A 103 -8.95 -17.15 -38.68
C PRO A 103 -9.58 -17.90 -37.52
N THR A 104 -9.74 -19.22 -37.68
CA THR A 104 -10.33 -20.10 -36.67
C THR A 104 -9.68 -19.80 -35.31
N PRO A 105 -10.45 -19.56 -34.23
CA PRO A 105 -9.88 -19.26 -32.94
C PRO A 105 -8.89 -20.35 -32.52
N THR A 106 -7.60 -20.02 -32.49
CA THR A 106 -6.58 -20.91 -31.95
C THR A 106 -6.89 -21.05 -30.47
N MET A 107 -7.44 -22.20 -30.07
CA MET A 107 -7.85 -22.41 -28.68
C MET A 107 -6.68 -22.12 -27.75
N LYS A 108 -6.87 -21.16 -26.86
CA LYS A 108 -5.88 -20.86 -25.83
C LYS A 108 -5.85 -22.04 -24.87
N LYS A 109 -4.67 -22.62 -24.66
CA LYS A 109 -4.46 -23.61 -23.61
C LYS A 109 -4.71 -22.97 -22.24
N ARG A 110 -5.66 -23.50 -21.47
CA ARG A 110 -6.11 -22.96 -20.17
C ARG A 110 -5.64 -23.80 -19.00
N VAL A 111 -5.34 -25.09 -19.21
CA VAL A 111 -4.79 -26.04 -18.22
C VAL A 111 -3.32 -26.36 -18.52
N PHE A 112 -2.47 -26.46 -17.50
CA PHE A 112 -1.02 -26.70 -17.66
C PHE A 112 -0.55 -27.78 -16.67
N THR A 113 0.12 -28.85 -17.14
CA THR A 113 0.60 -29.95 -16.29
C THR A 113 1.96 -29.66 -15.66
N PHE A 114 2.22 -30.28 -14.49
CA PHE A 114 3.52 -30.33 -13.84
C PHE A 114 3.73 -31.67 -13.11
N GLY A 115 4.96 -32.18 -13.10
CA GLY A 115 5.33 -33.48 -12.53
C GLY A 115 6.84 -33.71 -12.52
N LYS A 116 7.31 -34.87 -12.05
CA LYS A 116 8.74 -35.10 -11.80
C LYS A 116 9.61 -34.92 -13.07
N GLY A 117 10.36 -33.81 -13.14
CA GLY A 117 11.22 -33.47 -14.27
C GLY A 117 10.49 -32.97 -15.52
N ARG A 118 9.21 -32.57 -15.41
CA ARG A 118 8.38 -32.09 -16.53
C ARG A 118 7.44 -30.97 -16.08
N SER A 119 7.31 -29.92 -16.88
CA SER A 119 6.26 -28.91 -16.70
C SER A 119 5.92 -28.22 -18.03
N GLU A 120 4.67 -27.78 -18.14
CA GLU A 120 4.20 -26.92 -19.24
C GLU A 120 4.24 -25.43 -18.86
N GLY A 121 4.51 -25.13 -17.59
CA GLY A 121 4.75 -23.79 -17.07
C GLY A 121 6.20 -23.55 -16.63
N HIS A 122 6.52 -22.31 -16.25
CA HIS A 122 7.79 -21.90 -15.64
C HIS A 122 7.61 -20.63 -14.80
N LYS A 123 8.62 -20.23 -13.98
CA LYS A 123 8.55 -19.10 -13.03
C LYS A 123 8.24 -17.72 -13.63
N GLY A 124 8.32 -17.58 -14.96
CA GLY A 124 7.94 -16.35 -15.68
C GLY A 124 6.43 -16.19 -15.85
N MET A 125 5.66 -17.27 -15.79
CA MET A 125 4.22 -17.28 -16.12
C MET A 125 3.32 -16.88 -14.94
N LYS A 126 3.83 -16.16 -13.93
CA LYS A 126 3.08 -15.77 -12.71
C LYS A 126 1.74 -15.08 -13.00
N SER A 127 1.65 -14.29 -14.07
CA SER A 127 0.40 -13.62 -14.49
C SER A 127 -0.68 -14.61 -14.93
N LEU A 128 -0.30 -15.77 -15.50
CA LEU A 128 -1.21 -16.78 -16.06
C LEU A 128 -1.45 -17.97 -15.12
N LEU A 129 -0.41 -18.44 -14.42
CA LEU A 129 -0.45 -19.63 -13.54
C LEU A 129 -0.52 -19.28 -12.04
N GLY A 130 -0.58 -17.99 -11.72
CA GLY A 130 -0.37 -17.50 -10.36
C GLY A 130 1.07 -17.68 -9.88
N GLY A 131 1.38 -17.15 -8.70
CA GLY A 131 2.67 -17.37 -8.04
C GLY A 131 2.89 -18.84 -7.65
N LYS A 132 1.83 -19.51 -7.18
CA LYS A 132 1.89 -20.92 -6.73
C LYS A 132 2.13 -21.87 -7.91
N GLY A 133 1.34 -21.79 -8.97
CA GLY A 133 1.47 -22.67 -10.15
C GLY A 133 2.76 -22.44 -10.93
N ALA A 134 3.19 -21.18 -11.09
CA ALA A 134 4.46 -20.87 -11.74
C ALA A 134 5.67 -21.44 -10.97
N ASN A 135 5.63 -21.46 -9.63
CA ASN A 135 6.69 -22.04 -8.81
C ASN A 135 6.60 -23.59 -8.72
N LEU A 136 5.40 -24.17 -8.67
CA LEU A 136 5.19 -25.63 -8.78
C LEU A 136 5.81 -26.18 -10.08
N ALA A 137 5.55 -25.50 -11.20
CA ALA A 137 6.13 -25.82 -12.49
C ALA A 137 7.67 -25.64 -12.53
N GLU A 138 8.19 -24.58 -11.92
CA GLU A 138 9.65 -24.35 -11.83
C GLU A 138 10.35 -25.40 -10.96
N MET A 139 9.81 -25.75 -9.78
CA MET A 139 10.34 -26.83 -8.93
C MET A 139 10.35 -28.18 -9.66
N SER A 140 9.28 -28.43 -10.43
CA SER A 140 9.12 -29.65 -11.24
C SER A 140 10.16 -29.74 -12.36
N SER A 141 10.47 -28.62 -13.04
CA SER A 141 11.43 -28.59 -14.15
C SER A 141 12.90 -28.62 -13.70
N ILE A 142 13.24 -28.10 -12.52
CA ILE A 142 14.58 -28.27 -11.93
C ILE A 142 14.77 -29.64 -11.23
N GLY A 143 13.75 -30.50 -11.25
CA GLY A 143 13.85 -31.91 -10.87
C GLY A 143 13.58 -32.24 -9.39
N LEU A 144 13.02 -31.31 -8.61
CA LEU A 144 12.66 -31.56 -7.21
C LEU A 144 11.54 -32.60 -7.07
N SER A 145 11.44 -33.20 -5.89
CA SER A 145 10.40 -34.16 -5.50
C SER A 145 9.02 -33.48 -5.31
N VAL A 146 8.42 -32.97 -6.38
CA VAL A 146 7.08 -32.33 -6.37
C VAL A 146 5.99 -33.38 -6.70
N PRO A 147 4.89 -33.49 -5.93
CA PRO A 147 3.73 -34.30 -6.32
C PRO A 147 3.09 -33.77 -7.61
N PRO A 148 2.76 -34.63 -8.60
CA PRO A 148 2.25 -34.17 -9.90
C PRO A 148 0.86 -33.52 -9.79
N GLY A 149 0.52 -32.71 -10.80
CA GLY A 149 -0.70 -31.93 -10.80
C GLY A 149 -0.90 -31.08 -12.04
N ILE A 150 -1.94 -30.24 -12.00
CA ILE A 150 -2.30 -29.29 -13.06
C ILE A 150 -2.63 -27.91 -12.49
N THR A 151 -2.33 -26.86 -13.24
CA THR A 151 -2.75 -25.48 -12.95
C THR A 151 -3.75 -25.02 -14.02
N ILE A 152 -4.96 -24.65 -13.59
CA ILE A 152 -5.97 -23.95 -14.40
C ILE A 152 -5.68 -22.45 -14.31
N SER A 153 -5.57 -21.78 -15.45
CA SER A 153 -5.07 -20.40 -15.56
C SER A 153 -5.98 -19.29 -15.01
N THR A 154 -5.38 -18.13 -14.73
CA THR A 154 -6.09 -16.88 -14.38
C THR A 154 -6.97 -16.35 -15.51
N GLU A 155 -6.70 -16.71 -16.77
CA GLU A 155 -7.56 -16.37 -17.91
C GLU A 155 -8.87 -17.18 -17.89
N ALA A 156 -8.83 -18.46 -17.51
CA ALA A 156 -10.04 -19.25 -17.28
C ALA A 156 -10.91 -18.69 -16.13
N CYS A 157 -10.29 -18.15 -15.08
CA CYS A 157 -11.00 -17.42 -14.02
C CYS A 157 -11.67 -16.13 -14.55
N GLN A 158 -11.01 -15.43 -15.48
CA GLN A 158 -11.56 -14.23 -16.10
C GLN A 158 -12.75 -14.57 -17.02
N GLU A 159 -12.60 -15.61 -17.85
CA GLU A 159 -13.67 -16.15 -18.70
C GLU A 159 -14.88 -16.61 -17.86
N TYR A 160 -14.64 -17.30 -16.73
CA TYR A 160 -15.70 -17.73 -15.80
C TYR A 160 -16.53 -16.56 -15.24
N GLN A 161 -15.86 -15.49 -14.77
CA GLN A 161 -16.56 -14.32 -14.24
C GLN A 161 -17.31 -13.56 -15.35
N GLN A 162 -16.72 -13.45 -16.55
CA GLN A 162 -17.37 -12.82 -17.71
C GLN A 162 -18.58 -13.61 -18.23
N ASN A 163 -18.55 -14.95 -18.15
CA ASN A 163 -19.66 -15.83 -18.53
C ASN A 163 -20.77 -15.93 -17.45
N GLY A 164 -20.85 -14.95 -16.55
CA GLY A 164 -21.87 -14.91 -15.49
C GLY A 164 -21.71 -16.02 -14.45
N ARG A 165 -20.46 -16.28 -14.03
CA ARG A 165 -20.09 -17.32 -13.04
C ARG A 165 -20.48 -18.74 -13.50
N LYS A 166 -20.08 -19.07 -14.72
CA LYS A 166 -20.19 -20.39 -15.36
C LYS A 166 -18.87 -20.78 -15.99
N LEU A 167 -18.45 -22.04 -15.86
CA LEU A 167 -17.25 -22.52 -16.55
C LEU A 167 -17.42 -22.32 -18.07
N PRO A 168 -16.38 -21.86 -18.78
CA PRO A 168 -16.36 -21.85 -20.24
C PRO A 168 -16.59 -23.22 -20.85
N GLU A 169 -17.09 -23.24 -22.08
CA GLU A 169 -17.14 -24.46 -22.90
C GLU A 169 -15.70 -25.00 -23.14
N ASP A 170 -15.62 -26.32 -23.31
CA ASP A 170 -14.41 -27.14 -23.47
C ASP A 170 -13.41 -27.16 -22.28
N LEU A 171 -13.47 -26.20 -21.35
CA LEU A 171 -12.52 -26.11 -20.22
C LEU A 171 -12.57 -27.36 -19.32
N TRP A 172 -13.76 -27.95 -19.12
CA TRP A 172 -13.90 -29.17 -18.34
C TRP A 172 -13.23 -30.38 -19.01
N GLU A 173 -13.15 -30.40 -20.34
CA GLU A 173 -12.46 -31.46 -21.08
C GLU A 173 -10.94 -31.31 -20.98
N GLU A 174 -10.40 -30.09 -21.08
CA GLU A 174 -8.98 -29.80 -20.78
C GLU A 174 -8.59 -30.22 -19.35
N ILE A 175 -9.48 -30.02 -18.37
CA ILE A 175 -9.24 -30.42 -16.96
C ILE A 175 -9.21 -31.95 -16.81
N LEU A 176 -10.08 -32.67 -17.52
CA LEU A 176 -10.10 -34.14 -17.50
C LEU A 176 -8.91 -34.75 -18.27
N GLU A 177 -8.47 -34.14 -19.37
CA GLU A 177 -7.23 -34.53 -20.06
C GLU A 177 -6.00 -34.33 -19.16
N GLY A 178 -5.90 -33.16 -18.51
CA GLY A 178 -4.85 -32.86 -17.55
C GLY A 178 -4.84 -33.82 -16.36
N LEU A 179 -6.01 -34.13 -15.78
CA LEU A 179 -6.15 -35.10 -14.70
C LEU A 179 -5.71 -36.51 -15.12
N LYS A 180 -6.05 -36.95 -16.34
CA LYS A 180 -5.63 -38.26 -16.86
C LYS A 180 -4.11 -38.40 -16.93
N SER A 181 -3.37 -37.32 -17.22
CA SER A 181 -1.90 -37.32 -17.14
C SER A 181 -1.39 -37.53 -15.72
N VAL A 182 -2.10 -37.02 -14.70
CA VAL A 182 -1.75 -37.21 -13.28
C VAL A 182 -2.09 -38.63 -12.82
N GLU A 183 -3.21 -39.20 -13.29
CA GLU A 183 -3.57 -40.61 -13.06
C GLU A 183 -2.54 -41.57 -13.66
N GLU A 184 -2.03 -41.28 -14.86
CA GLU A 184 -0.97 -42.05 -15.53
C GLU A 184 0.39 -41.91 -14.82
N ASP A 185 0.81 -40.70 -14.44
CA ASP A 185 2.07 -40.47 -13.70
C ASP A 185 2.08 -41.12 -12.30
N MET A 186 0.92 -41.19 -11.62
CA MET A 186 0.78 -41.80 -10.29
C MET A 186 0.41 -43.28 -10.30
N GLY A 187 -0.09 -43.81 -11.42
CA GLY A 187 -0.58 -45.19 -11.54
C GLY A 187 -1.84 -45.47 -10.70
N ALA A 188 -2.64 -44.44 -10.42
CA ALA A 188 -3.80 -44.41 -9.52
C ALA A 188 -4.94 -43.59 -10.15
N THR A 189 -6.19 -43.87 -9.76
CA THR A 189 -7.38 -43.33 -10.45
C THR A 189 -8.30 -42.62 -9.45
N LEU A 190 -8.86 -41.47 -9.87
CA LEU A 190 -9.74 -40.66 -9.03
C LEU A 190 -11.08 -41.38 -8.82
N GLY A 191 -11.29 -41.89 -7.60
CA GLY A 191 -12.49 -42.66 -7.23
C GLY A 191 -12.36 -44.18 -7.30
N ASP A 192 -11.18 -44.74 -7.58
CA ASP A 192 -10.93 -46.19 -7.50
C ASP A 192 -10.54 -46.63 -6.07
N PRO A 193 -11.34 -47.44 -5.36
CA PRO A 193 -10.99 -47.93 -4.02
C PRO A 193 -9.72 -48.79 -3.97
N ALA A 194 -9.36 -49.50 -5.05
CA ALA A 194 -8.17 -50.35 -5.09
C ALA A 194 -6.89 -49.55 -5.34
N LYS A 195 -6.99 -48.39 -6.01
CA LYS A 195 -5.88 -47.50 -6.33
C LYS A 195 -6.29 -46.02 -6.20
N PRO A 196 -6.61 -45.55 -4.99
CA PRO A 196 -7.21 -44.24 -4.81
C PRO A 196 -6.21 -43.12 -5.11
N LEU A 197 -6.48 -42.34 -6.16
CA LEU A 197 -5.90 -41.01 -6.32
C LEU A 197 -6.74 -40.03 -5.49
N LEU A 198 -6.08 -39.32 -4.57
CA LEU A 198 -6.66 -38.19 -3.84
C LEU A 198 -5.94 -36.90 -4.22
N LEU A 199 -6.66 -35.79 -4.20
CA LEU A 199 -6.23 -34.49 -4.71
C LEU A 199 -6.32 -33.41 -3.63
N SER A 200 -5.50 -32.37 -3.79
CA SER A 200 -5.67 -31.08 -3.15
C SER A 200 -6.07 -30.04 -4.19
N VAL A 201 -6.87 -29.04 -3.77
CA VAL A 201 -7.26 -27.89 -4.60
C VAL A 201 -6.79 -26.62 -3.88
N ARG A 202 -5.90 -25.87 -4.55
CA ARG A 202 -5.17 -24.73 -3.97
C ARG A 202 -5.28 -23.50 -4.87
N SER A 203 -5.88 -22.43 -4.36
CA SER A 203 -5.95 -21.14 -5.05
C SER A 203 -4.56 -20.50 -5.22
N GLY A 204 -4.41 -19.60 -6.20
CA GLY A 204 -3.15 -18.88 -6.41
C GLY A 204 -3.23 -17.78 -7.47
N ALA A 205 -3.24 -16.52 -7.03
CA ALA A 205 -3.16 -15.35 -7.91
C ALA A 205 -1.69 -15.01 -8.24
N ALA A 206 -1.47 -14.07 -9.17
CA ALA A 206 -0.13 -13.65 -9.58
C ALA A 206 0.70 -13.01 -8.44
N ILE A 207 0.00 -12.43 -7.46
CA ILE A 207 0.53 -11.86 -6.22
C ILE A 207 -0.10 -12.65 -5.06
N SER A 208 0.62 -12.78 -3.93
CA SER A 208 0.06 -13.44 -2.73
C SER A 208 -1.10 -12.63 -2.16
N MET A 209 -2.28 -13.23 -2.06
CA MET A 209 -3.50 -12.59 -1.55
C MET A 209 -4.12 -13.41 -0.42
N PRO A 210 -4.13 -12.91 0.82
CA PRO A 210 -5.01 -13.40 1.88
C PRO A 210 -6.48 -13.28 1.45
N GLY A 211 -7.35 -14.16 1.99
CA GLY A 211 -8.79 -14.08 1.75
C GLY A 211 -9.29 -14.61 0.40
N MET A 212 -8.45 -15.24 -0.44
CA MET A 212 -8.97 -16.13 -1.49
C MET A 212 -9.47 -17.46 -0.86
N MET A 213 -10.03 -18.38 -1.65
CA MET A 213 -10.42 -19.70 -1.17
C MET A 213 -9.23 -20.44 -0.54
N ASP A 214 -9.48 -20.99 0.64
CA ASP A 214 -8.52 -21.74 1.43
C ASP A 214 -8.22 -23.12 0.79
N THR A 215 -7.23 -23.84 1.31
CA THR A 215 -6.78 -25.11 0.71
C THR A 215 -7.76 -26.24 1.05
N VAL A 216 -8.28 -26.93 0.05
CA VAL A 216 -9.00 -28.21 0.26
C VAL A 216 -8.02 -29.36 0.04
N LEU A 217 -7.84 -30.22 1.04
CA LEU A 217 -7.06 -31.47 0.97
C LEU A 217 -7.99 -32.69 0.83
N ASN A 218 -7.41 -33.87 0.57
CA ASN A 218 -8.08 -35.18 0.62
C ASN A 218 -9.28 -35.35 -0.35
N LEU A 219 -9.38 -34.53 -1.40
CA LEU A 219 -10.47 -34.57 -2.38
C LEU A 219 -10.45 -35.87 -3.18
N GLY A 220 -11.63 -36.45 -3.36
CA GLY A 220 -11.84 -37.78 -3.95
C GLY A 220 -12.25 -38.84 -2.94
N LEU A 221 -12.25 -38.53 -1.63
CA LEU A 221 -12.78 -39.43 -0.61
C LEU A 221 -14.32 -39.56 -0.70
N ASN A 222 -14.77 -40.81 -0.55
CA ASN A 222 -16.14 -41.24 -0.34
C ASN A 222 -16.11 -42.57 0.43
N ASP A 223 -17.27 -43.19 0.69
CA ASP A 223 -17.35 -44.42 1.51
C ASP A 223 -16.63 -45.65 0.94
N GLU A 224 -16.53 -45.77 -0.38
CA GLU A 224 -15.80 -46.87 -1.01
C GLU A 224 -14.30 -46.59 -0.99
N VAL A 225 -13.89 -45.37 -1.33
CA VAL A 225 -12.50 -44.91 -1.38
C VAL A 225 -11.86 -44.87 0.02
N VAL A 226 -12.60 -44.46 1.06
CA VAL A 226 -12.10 -44.46 2.45
C VAL A 226 -11.89 -45.88 2.98
N ALA A 227 -12.74 -46.84 2.59
CA ALA A 227 -12.56 -48.25 2.94
C ALA A 227 -11.33 -48.85 2.24
N GLY A 228 -11.10 -48.50 0.97
CA GLY A 228 -9.88 -48.85 0.23
C GLY A 228 -8.61 -48.24 0.85
N LEU A 229 -8.68 -46.96 1.24
CA LEU A 229 -7.60 -46.26 1.92
C LEU A 229 -7.32 -46.87 3.32
N ALA A 230 -8.36 -47.24 4.08
CA ALA A 230 -8.23 -47.92 5.37
C ALA A 230 -7.54 -49.28 5.23
N ALA A 231 -7.90 -50.07 4.22
CA ALA A 231 -7.28 -51.38 3.96
C ALA A 231 -5.79 -51.29 3.57
N LYS A 232 -5.34 -50.14 3.04
CA LYS A 232 -3.95 -49.89 2.64
C LYS A 232 -3.10 -49.18 3.70
N SER A 233 -3.70 -48.23 4.41
CA SER A 233 -2.99 -47.24 5.26
C SER A 233 -3.51 -47.18 6.71
N GLY A 234 -4.45 -48.05 7.08
CA GLY A 234 -5.02 -48.17 8.43
C GLY A 234 -6.26 -47.31 8.66
N ASP A 235 -7.29 -47.91 9.26
CA ASP A 235 -8.60 -47.30 9.51
C ASP A 235 -8.54 -45.90 10.15
N ARG A 236 -7.74 -45.72 11.22
CA ARG A 236 -7.72 -44.44 11.96
C ARG A 236 -7.30 -43.27 11.06
N PHE A 237 -6.26 -43.45 10.25
CA PHE A 237 -5.78 -42.42 9.33
C PHE A 237 -6.80 -42.13 8.23
N ALA A 238 -7.42 -43.16 7.65
CA ALA A 238 -8.38 -43.00 6.56
C ALA A 238 -9.64 -42.23 7.02
N TYR A 239 -10.22 -42.60 8.18
CA TYR A 239 -11.43 -41.94 8.69
C TYR A 239 -11.15 -40.58 9.33
N ASP A 240 -9.97 -40.33 9.92
CA ASP A 240 -9.57 -38.96 10.31
C ASP A 240 -9.40 -38.04 9.09
N SER A 241 -8.80 -38.55 8.01
CA SER A 241 -8.67 -37.80 6.75
C SER A 241 -10.04 -37.54 6.10
N TYR A 242 -11.02 -38.45 6.29
CA TYR A 242 -12.37 -38.27 5.75
C TYR A 242 -13.23 -37.30 6.57
N ARG A 243 -13.20 -37.33 7.91
CA ARG A 243 -13.93 -36.32 8.72
C ARG A 243 -13.39 -34.91 8.47
N ARG A 244 -12.06 -34.73 8.37
CA ARG A 244 -11.45 -33.45 7.97
C ARG A 244 -11.89 -33.00 6.57
N PHE A 245 -11.99 -33.92 5.60
CA PHE A 245 -12.47 -33.59 4.25
C PHE A 245 -13.94 -33.16 4.25
N LEU A 246 -14.81 -33.81 5.03
CA LEU A 246 -16.22 -33.45 5.16
C LEU A 246 -16.38 -32.04 5.78
N ASP A 247 -15.57 -31.69 6.77
CA ASP A 247 -15.57 -30.36 7.39
C ASP A 247 -15.13 -29.27 6.38
N MET A 248 -13.89 -29.41 5.90
CA MET A 248 -13.21 -28.47 5.00
C MET A 248 -13.89 -28.33 3.64
N PHE A 249 -14.51 -29.38 3.09
CA PHE A 249 -15.35 -29.25 1.89
C PHE A 249 -16.71 -28.61 2.23
N GLY A 250 -17.25 -28.88 3.42
CA GLY A 250 -18.48 -28.28 3.92
C GLY A 250 -18.35 -26.76 4.03
N ASP A 251 -17.33 -26.28 4.74
CA ASP A 251 -17.05 -24.85 4.92
C ASP A 251 -16.61 -24.21 3.59
N VAL A 252 -15.46 -24.64 3.05
CA VAL A 252 -14.74 -23.90 1.99
C VAL A 252 -15.38 -24.07 0.59
N VAL A 253 -16.16 -25.13 0.35
CA VAL A 253 -16.85 -25.36 -0.94
C VAL A 253 -18.36 -25.16 -0.86
N MET A 254 -19.00 -25.61 0.22
CA MET A 254 -20.48 -25.54 0.37
C MET A 254 -20.97 -24.37 1.22
N GLY A 255 -20.09 -23.67 1.96
CA GLY A 255 -20.44 -22.59 2.87
C GLY A 255 -21.26 -23.06 4.08
N ILE A 256 -20.88 -24.19 4.68
CA ILE A 256 -21.42 -24.75 5.92
C ILE A 256 -20.46 -24.37 7.06
N PRO A 257 -20.82 -23.51 8.02
CA PRO A 257 -19.88 -23.04 9.04
C PRO A 257 -19.19 -24.18 9.80
N HIS A 258 -17.85 -24.13 9.85
CA HIS A 258 -16.98 -25.05 10.59
C HIS A 258 -17.48 -25.36 12.03
N SER A 259 -18.06 -24.38 12.72
CA SER A 259 -18.63 -24.55 14.07
C SER A 259 -19.70 -25.64 14.20
N LEU A 260 -20.42 -25.97 13.12
CA LEU A 260 -21.41 -27.07 13.11
C LEU A 260 -20.75 -28.46 13.10
N PHE A 261 -19.52 -28.56 12.60
CA PHE A 261 -18.72 -29.78 12.63
C PHE A 261 -18.02 -29.91 13.99
N GLU A 262 -17.43 -28.83 14.50
CA GLU A 262 -16.84 -28.79 15.85
C GLU A 262 -17.87 -29.08 16.96
N GLU A 263 -19.12 -28.60 16.86
CA GLU A 263 -20.20 -28.96 17.81
C GLU A 263 -20.38 -30.49 17.90
N ARG A 264 -20.31 -31.20 16.75
CA ARG A 264 -20.45 -32.67 16.67
C ARG A 264 -19.20 -33.38 17.20
N LEU A 265 -18.01 -32.83 16.96
CA LEU A 265 -16.73 -33.34 17.45
C LEU A 265 -16.57 -33.20 18.96
N GLU A 266 -16.83 -32.01 19.53
CA GLU A 266 -16.77 -31.78 20.98
C GLU A 266 -17.82 -32.61 21.72
N THR A 267 -19.07 -32.66 21.22
CA THR A 267 -20.11 -33.55 21.79
C THR A 267 -19.64 -35.01 21.83
N MET A 268 -18.89 -35.48 20.82
CA MET A 268 -18.30 -36.81 20.84
C MET A 268 -17.13 -36.92 21.82
N LYS A 269 -16.22 -35.93 21.89
CA LYS A 269 -15.09 -35.96 22.82
C LYS A 269 -15.56 -35.99 24.28
N GLU A 270 -16.54 -35.15 24.64
CA GLU A 270 -17.20 -35.18 25.95
C GLU A 270 -17.84 -36.55 26.25
N ALA A 271 -18.64 -37.09 25.33
CA ALA A 271 -19.34 -38.35 25.52
C ALA A 271 -18.41 -39.58 25.64
N LYS A 272 -17.20 -39.51 25.07
CA LYS A 272 -16.17 -40.57 25.11
C LYS A 272 -15.11 -40.32 26.20
N GLY A 273 -15.10 -39.15 26.85
CA GLY A 273 -14.09 -38.75 27.83
C GLY A 273 -12.71 -38.40 27.25
N ALA A 274 -12.65 -38.13 25.94
CA ALA A 274 -11.44 -37.69 25.25
C ALA A 274 -11.12 -36.22 25.56
N LYS A 275 -9.84 -35.84 25.48
CA LYS A 275 -9.40 -34.44 25.61
C LYS A 275 -8.80 -33.88 24.32
N LEU A 276 -8.27 -34.75 23.48
CA LEU A 276 -7.67 -34.41 22.20
C LEU A 276 -8.30 -35.27 21.10
N ASP A 277 -8.37 -34.73 19.89
CA ASP A 277 -8.75 -35.46 18.67
C ASP A 277 -7.94 -36.73 18.43
N THR A 278 -6.72 -36.80 18.96
CA THR A 278 -5.83 -37.97 18.92
C THR A 278 -6.37 -39.16 19.73
N ASP A 279 -7.16 -38.89 20.78
CA ASP A 279 -7.65 -39.89 21.72
C ASP A 279 -8.82 -40.70 21.12
N LEU A 280 -9.52 -40.14 20.12
CA LEU A 280 -10.61 -40.80 19.42
C LEU A 280 -10.12 -42.03 18.64
N THR A 281 -10.88 -43.12 18.71
CA THR A 281 -10.57 -44.38 18.03
C THR A 281 -11.06 -44.38 16.58
N ALA A 282 -10.59 -45.35 15.79
CA ALA A 282 -11.08 -45.55 14.43
C ALA A 282 -12.59 -45.85 14.34
N SER A 283 -13.18 -46.41 15.41
CA SER A 283 -14.64 -46.61 15.55
C SER A 283 -15.38 -45.30 15.79
N ASP A 284 -14.82 -44.40 16.62
CA ASP A 284 -15.42 -43.10 16.90
C ASP A 284 -15.36 -42.20 15.66
N LEU A 285 -14.24 -42.22 14.94
CA LEU A 285 -14.09 -41.49 13.67
C LEU A 285 -15.03 -42.00 12.57
N LYS A 286 -15.38 -43.30 12.57
CA LYS A 286 -16.41 -43.87 11.69
C LYS A 286 -17.82 -43.37 12.05
N GLU A 287 -18.13 -43.27 13.33
CA GLU A 287 -19.39 -42.70 13.84
C GLU A 287 -19.47 -41.19 13.50
N LEU A 288 -18.38 -40.46 13.67
CA LEU A 288 -18.28 -39.01 13.42
C LEU A 288 -18.44 -38.65 11.94
N VAL A 289 -17.93 -39.48 11.02
CA VAL A 289 -18.13 -39.31 9.57
C VAL A 289 -19.62 -39.32 9.19
N GLU A 290 -20.45 -40.16 9.80
CA GLU A 290 -21.90 -40.15 9.56
C GLU A 290 -22.58 -38.91 10.18
N LEU A 291 -22.15 -38.49 11.37
CA LEU A 291 -22.62 -37.22 11.96
C LEU A 291 -22.29 -36.02 11.07
N TYR A 292 -21.08 -35.97 10.51
CA TYR A 292 -20.65 -34.91 9.60
C TYR A 292 -21.44 -34.93 8.28
N LYS A 293 -21.78 -36.09 7.72
CA LYS A 293 -22.70 -36.19 6.57
C LYS A 293 -24.10 -35.65 6.89
N ASN A 294 -24.59 -35.85 8.12
CA ASN A 294 -25.88 -35.30 8.53
C ASN A 294 -25.84 -33.76 8.61
N VAL A 295 -24.72 -33.13 8.99
CA VAL A 295 -24.58 -31.66 8.97
C VAL A 295 -24.83 -31.07 7.56
N TYR A 296 -24.44 -31.77 6.47
CA TYR A 296 -24.77 -31.32 5.11
C TYR A 296 -26.30 -31.32 4.84
N LEU A 297 -26.99 -32.38 5.26
CA LEU A 297 -28.44 -32.50 5.13
C LEU A 297 -29.16 -31.47 6.01
N GLU A 298 -28.70 -31.24 7.23
CA GLU A 298 -29.22 -30.25 8.19
C GLU A 298 -29.03 -28.81 7.69
N ALA A 299 -27.84 -28.46 7.18
CA ALA A 299 -27.46 -27.09 6.83
C ALA A 299 -27.78 -26.67 5.37
N LYS A 300 -27.91 -27.63 4.45
CA LYS A 300 -28.11 -27.35 3.00
C LYS A 300 -29.27 -28.13 2.37
N GLY A 301 -29.76 -29.20 3.00
CA GLY A 301 -30.79 -30.07 2.41
C GLY A 301 -30.30 -30.98 1.29
N GLU A 302 -28.99 -31.01 1.01
CA GLU A 302 -28.34 -31.93 0.08
C GLU A 302 -27.37 -32.85 0.83
N SER A 303 -27.20 -34.08 0.37
CA SER A 303 -26.16 -34.97 0.89
C SER A 303 -24.77 -34.60 0.36
N PHE A 304 -23.73 -34.97 1.12
CA PHE A 304 -22.34 -34.85 0.68
C PHE A 304 -22.13 -35.50 -0.72
N PRO A 305 -21.49 -34.81 -1.68
CA PRO A 305 -21.28 -35.34 -3.02
C PRO A 305 -20.24 -36.49 -3.02
N SER A 306 -20.71 -37.73 -3.13
CA SER A 306 -19.86 -38.93 -3.17
C SER A 306 -19.09 -39.14 -4.49
N ASP A 307 -19.46 -38.46 -5.57
CA ASP A 307 -18.70 -38.46 -6.84
C ASP A 307 -17.49 -37.50 -6.78
N PRO A 308 -16.24 -38.00 -6.88
CA PRO A 308 -15.04 -37.18 -6.93
C PRO A 308 -15.01 -36.13 -8.04
N LYS A 309 -15.69 -36.37 -9.17
CA LYS A 309 -15.72 -35.42 -10.30
C LYS A 309 -16.67 -34.24 -9.99
N LYS A 310 -17.83 -34.50 -9.38
CA LYS A 310 -18.69 -33.45 -8.77
C LYS A 310 -17.95 -32.68 -7.66
N GLN A 311 -17.20 -33.37 -6.79
CA GLN A 311 -16.36 -32.70 -5.78
C GLN A 311 -15.37 -31.73 -6.45
N LEU A 312 -14.58 -32.20 -7.42
CA LEU A 312 -13.58 -31.41 -8.12
C LEU A 312 -14.19 -30.20 -8.84
N PHE A 313 -15.30 -30.40 -9.56
CA PHE A 313 -16.04 -29.33 -10.24
C PHE A 313 -16.48 -28.22 -9.28
N LEU A 314 -17.06 -28.59 -8.13
CA LEU A 314 -17.51 -27.63 -7.13
C LEU A 314 -16.34 -26.87 -6.49
N SER A 315 -15.22 -27.55 -6.19
CA SER A 315 -14.01 -26.90 -5.66
C SER A 315 -13.42 -25.88 -6.62
N ILE A 316 -13.29 -26.22 -7.92
CA ILE A 316 -12.81 -25.29 -8.96
C ILE A 316 -13.72 -24.05 -9.04
N LYS A 317 -15.04 -24.27 -9.00
CA LYS A 317 -16.03 -23.18 -8.99
C LYS A 317 -15.86 -22.28 -7.76
N SER A 318 -15.73 -22.85 -6.56
CA SER A 318 -15.52 -22.07 -5.33
C SER A 318 -14.23 -21.24 -5.38
N VAL A 319 -13.12 -21.78 -5.95
CA VAL A 319 -11.89 -21.00 -6.12
C VAL A 319 -12.12 -19.77 -7.00
N PHE A 320 -12.82 -19.92 -8.13
CA PHE A 320 -13.14 -18.79 -9.01
C PHE A 320 -14.16 -17.81 -8.40
N ASP A 321 -15.17 -18.27 -7.66
CA ASP A 321 -16.12 -17.41 -6.95
C ASP A 321 -15.42 -16.60 -5.83
N SER A 322 -14.45 -17.21 -5.12
CA SER A 322 -13.69 -16.56 -4.03
C SER A 322 -12.86 -15.36 -4.47
N TRP A 323 -12.51 -15.27 -5.76
CA TRP A 323 -11.81 -14.12 -6.33
C TRP A 323 -12.59 -12.82 -6.13
N ASP A 324 -13.93 -12.89 -6.12
CA ASP A 324 -14.84 -11.75 -5.95
C ASP A 324 -15.48 -11.71 -4.55
N SER A 325 -14.86 -12.39 -3.57
CA SER A 325 -15.27 -12.31 -2.17
C SER A 325 -15.06 -10.90 -1.60
N PRO A 326 -15.88 -10.46 -0.62
CA PRO A 326 -15.69 -9.17 0.04
C PRO A 326 -14.28 -9.02 0.65
N ARG A 327 -13.73 -10.09 1.24
CA ARG A 327 -12.38 -10.12 1.82
C ARG A 327 -11.28 -9.95 0.76
N ALA A 328 -11.35 -10.66 -0.38
CA ALA A 328 -10.39 -10.47 -1.48
C ALA A 328 -10.50 -9.08 -2.13
N ASN A 329 -11.72 -8.51 -2.22
CA ASN A 329 -11.95 -7.14 -2.68
C ASN A 329 -11.37 -6.11 -1.69
N LYS A 330 -11.63 -6.23 -0.37
CA LYS A 330 -11.03 -5.35 0.66
C LYS A 330 -9.50 -5.42 0.62
N TYR A 331 -8.91 -6.61 0.51
CA TYR A 331 -7.46 -6.77 0.41
C TYR A 331 -6.87 -6.09 -0.85
N ARG A 332 -7.45 -6.29 -2.04
CA ARG A 332 -6.99 -5.61 -3.27
C ARG A 332 -7.08 -4.10 -3.15
N ASN A 333 -8.15 -3.57 -2.56
CA ASN A 333 -8.34 -2.14 -2.39
C ASN A 333 -7.31 -1.54 -1.41
N ILE A 334 -7.09 -2.16 -0.25
CA ILE A 334 -6.08 -1.72 0.74
C ILE A 334 -4.67 -1.71 0.13
N ASN A 335 -4.32 -2.74 -0.63
CA ASN A 335 -2.98 -2.89 -1.22
C ASN A 335 -2.87 -2.27 -2.64
N GLN A 336 -3.87 -1.49 -3.06
CA GLN A 336 -3.96 -0.79 -4.36
C GLN A 336 -3.73 -1.72 -5.59
N ILE A 337 -4.06 -3.01 -5.47
CA ILE A 337 -3.79 -4.05 -6.48
C ILE A 337 -4.82 -3.99 -7.61
N THR A 338 -4.42 -3.38 -8.73
CA THR A 338 -5.24 -3.28 -9.95
C THR A 338 -4.68 -4.14 -11.09
N GLY A 339 -5.49 -4.40 -12.13
CA GLY A 339 -5.06 -5.06 -13.37
C GLY A 339 -4.92 -6.59 -13.33
N LEU A 340 -5.09 -7.25 -12.18
CA LEU A 340 -5.11 -8.72 -12.09
C LEU A 340 -6.38 -9.31 -12.73
N LYS A 341 -6.20 -10.36 -13.55
CA LYS A 341 -7.28 -11.01 -14.31
C LYS A 341 -8.21 -11.89 -13.47
N GLY A 342 -7.65 -12.54 -12.45
CA GLY A 342 -8.27 -13.65 -11.73
C GLY A 342 -7.27 -14.40 -10.87
N THR A 343 -7.71 -15.52 -10.28
CA THR A 343 -6.86 -16.48 -9.57
C THR A 343 -6.69 -17.77 -10.39
N ALA A 344 -5.57 -18.46 -10.24
CA ALA A 344 -5.35 -19.78 -10.81
C ALA A 344 -5.79 -20.88 -9.82
N VAL A 345 -6.17 -22.05 -10.33
CA VAL A 345 -6.51 -23.22 -9.53
C VAL A 345 -5.43 -24.26 -9.69
N ASN A 346 -4.79 -24.69 -8.61
CA ASN A 346 -3.77 -25.73 -8.63
C ASN A 346 -4.39 -27.01 -8.06
N ILE A 347 -4.46 -28.06 -8.87
CA ILE A 347 -4.99 -29.36 -8.51
C ILE A 347 -3.80 -30.32 -8.45
N GLN A 348 -3.46 -30.82 -7.26
CA GLN A 348 -2.20 -31.54 -7.02
C GLN A 348 -2.44 -32.83 -6.24
N THR A 349 -1.75 -33.91 -6.61
CA THR A 349 -1.80 -35.20 -5.90
C THR A 349 -1.50 -35.05 -4.41
N MET A 350 -2.33 -35.68 -3.56
CA MET A 350 -2.11 -35.74 -2.11
C MET A 350 -0.88 -36.57 -1.75
N VAL A 351 -0.15 -36.08 -0.74
CA VAL A 351 0.86 -36.83 0.03
C VAL A 351 0.59 -36.59 1.52
N PHE A 352 0.79 -37.62 2.34
CA PHE A 352 0.19 -37.69 3.68
C PHE A 352 1.22 -37.66 4.81
N GLY A 353 1.27 -36.53 5.53
CA GLY A 353 2.08 -36.40 6.74
C GLY A 353 1.51 -37.14 7.97
N ASN A 354 0.26 -37.62 7.90
CA ASN A 354 -0.49 -38.25 9.00
C ASN A 354 -0.60 -39.78 8.88
N MET A 355 0.32 -40.44 8.18
CA MET A 355 0.42 -41.92 8.07
C MET A 355 1.28 -42.57 9.18
N GLY A 356 1.34 -41.97 10.38
CA GLY A 356 2.16 -42.46 11.49
C GLY A 356 3.52 -41.75 11.65
N ASN A 357 4.35 -42.23 12.57
CA ASN A 357 5.52 -41.49 13.09
C ASN A 357 6.73 -41.43 12.13
N THR A 358 6.67 -42.10 10.98
CA THR A 358 7.61 -41.96 9.84
C THR A 358 7.12 -40.97 8.79
N SER A 359 6.03 -40.26 9.08
CA SER A 359 5.44 -39.21 8.26
C SER A 359 5.26 -37.93 9.09
N GLY A 360 5.22 -36.79 8.41
CA GLY A 360 5.02 -35.48 9.04
C GLY A 360 4.94 -34.38 8.00
N THR A 361 4.74 -33.15 8.45
CA THR A 361 4.62 -31.96 7.59
C THR A 361 5.36 -30.79 8.22
N GLY A 362 5.84 -29.86 7.41
CA GLY A 362 6.53 -28.68 7.92
C GLY A 362 6.54 -27.50 6.96
N VAL A 363 6.84 -26.34 7.53
CA VAL A 363 6.99 -25.07 6.83
C VAL A 363 8.31 -24.44 7.30
N LEU A 364 9.16 -24.03 6.37
CA LEU A 364 10.42 -23.36 6.71
C LEU A 364 10.75 -22.20 5.78
N PHE A 365 11.62 -21.34 6.29
CA PHE A 365 12.37 -20.33 5.57
C PHE A 365 13.83 -20.79 5.51
N THR A 366 14.49 -20.64 4.35
CA THR A 366 15.90 -21.06 4.20
C THR A 366 16.87 -20.23 5.04
N ARG A 367 16.46 -19.02 5.44
CA ARG A 367 17.12 -18.14 6.42
C ARG A 367 16.06 -17.54 7.33
N ASN A 368 16.43 -17.15 8.55
CA ASN A 368 15.49 -16.58 9.52
C ASN A 368 14.80 -15.31 8.95
N PRO A 369 13.46 -15.25 8.81
CA PRO A 369 12.78 -14.13 8.17
C PRO A 369 12.76 -12.86 9.02
N SER A 370 13.00 -12.96 10.33
CA SER A 370 12.98 -11.84 11.28
C SER A 370 14.36 -11.25 11.56
N THR A 371 15.42 -12.08 11.58
CA THR A 371 16.81 -11.63 11.83
C THR A 371 17.68 -11.61 10.57
N GLY A 372 17.32 -12.40 9.56
CA GLY A 372 18.09 -12.67 8.35
C GLY A 372 19.25 -13.67 8.51
N GLU A 373 19.41 -14.27 9.69
CA GLU A 373 20.45 -15.26 9.99
C GLU A 373 20.40 -16.45 9.02
N ASN A 374 21.55 -16.85 8.48
CA ASN A 374 21.70 -18.00 7.59
C ASN A 374 21.65 -19.34 8.37
N LYS A 375 20.46 -19.66 8.89
CA LYS A 375 20.05 -20.94 9.47
C LYS A 375 18.65 -21.27 8.94
N LEU A 376 18.41 -22.53 8.56
CA LEU A 376 17.04 -23.01 8.30
C LEU A 376 16.15 -22.71 9.53
N TYR A 377 15.03 -22.05 9.28
CA TYR A 377 14.13 -21.54 10.31
C TYR A 377 12.70 -21.98 10.00
N GLY A 378 12.12 -22.86 10.79
CA GLY A 378 10.82 -23.43 10.50
C GLY A 378 10.27 -24.32 11.59
N GLU A 379 9.09 -24.86 11.31
CA GLU A 379 8.25 -25.63 12.21
C GLU A 379 7.88 -26.97 11.54
N PHE A 380 7.87 -28.06 12.30
CA PHE A 380 7.53 -29.41 11.85
C PHE A 380 6.55 -30.07 12.82
N LEU A 381 5.69 -30.97 12.31
CA LEU A 381 4.84 -31.83 13.14
C LEU A 381 4.94 -33.27 12.64
N VAL A 382 5.33 -34.19 13.54
CA VAL A 382 5.26 -35.63 13.32
C VAL A 382 3.79 -36.07 13.31
N ASN A 383 3.41 -36.91 12.34
CA ASN A 383 2.08 -37.52 12.19
C ASN A 383 0.94 -36.48 12.16
N ALA A 384 0.93 -35.61 11.15
CA ALA A 384 0.06 -34.43 11.02
C ALA A 384 -0.21 -34.04 9.55
N GLN A 385 -1.25 -33.25 9.28
CA GLN A 385 -1.47 -32.56 7.99
C GLN A 385 -1.13 -31.06 8.12
N GLY A 386 -0.90 -30.38 6.99
CA GLY A 386 -0.46 -28.96 7.00
C GLY A 386 -1.42 -27.99 7.69
N GLU A 387 -2.70 -28.37 7.76
CA GLU A 387 -3.76 -27.76 8.57
C GLU A 387 -3.37 -27.66 10.05
N ASP A 388 -2.84 -28.74 10.65
CA ASP A 388 -2.48 -28.79 12.08
C ASP A 388 -1.37 -27.81 12.44
N VAL A 389 -0.47 -27.51 11.48
CA VAL A 389 0.62 -26.52 11.63
C VAL A 389 0.06 -25.10 11.62
N VAL A 390 -0.84 -24.81 10.67
CA VAL A 390 -1.41 -23.46 10.47
C VAL A 390 -2.39 -23.09 11.59
N ALA A 391 -3.22 -24.04 12.04
CA ALA A 391 -4.19 -23.84 13.10
C ALA A 391 -3.54 -23.77 14.51
N GLY A 392 -2.31 -24.28 14.68
CA GLY A 392 -1.59 -24.22 15.95
C GLY A 392 -2.22 -25.01 17.10
N ILE A 393 -3.19 -25.90 16.81
CA ILE A 393 -3.88 -26.77 17.78
C ILE A 393 -2.87 -27.71 18.46
N ARG A 394 -1.84 -28.13 17.73
CA ARG A 394 -0.63 -28.75 18.26
C ARG A 394 0.49 -27.73 18.26
N THR A 395 1.21 -27.60 19.38
CA THR A 395 2.46 -26.83 19.44
C THR A 395 3.45 -27.39 18.40
N PRO A 396 3.94 -26.59 17.43
CA PRO A 396 4.89 -27.07 16.44
C PRO A 396 6.27 -27.36 17.04
N GLU A 397 7.01 -28.28 16.43
CA GLU A 397 8.35 -28.71 16.84
C GLU A 397 9.43 -28.08 15.95
N ASP A 398 10.69 -27.98 16.42
CA ASP A 398 11.82 -27.51 15.61
C ASP A 398 12.14 -28.53 14.49
N LEU A 399 12.75 -28.07 13.39
CA LEU A 399 13.28 -28.91 12.32
C LEU A 399 14.34 -29.92 12.82
N ASP A 400 15.01 -29.66 13.95
CA ASP A 400 15.86 -30.66 14.61
C ASP A 400 15.08 -31.92 15.11
N THR A 401 13.75 -31.85 15.30
CA THR A 401 12.90 -33.05 15.48
C THR A 401 12.82 -33.86 14.20
N MET A 402 12.58 -33.22 13.05
CA MET A 402 12.52 -33.91 11.74
C MET A 402 13.84 -34.67 11.46
N LYS A 403 14.98 -34.04 11.74
CA LYS A 403 16.33 -34.62 11.66
C LYS A 403 16.53 -35.84 12.56
N SER A 404 15.85 -35.88 13.71
CA SER A 404 15.93 -36.97 14.69
C SER A 404 15.06 -38.17 14.33
N TYR A 405 13.86 -37.93 13.79
CA TYR A 405 12.93 -39.01 13.37
C TYR A 405 13.15 -39.51 11.94
N MET A 406 13.53 -38.62 11.02
CA MET A 406 13.54 -38.84 9.56
C MET A 406 14.82 -38.28 8.90
N PRO A 407 16.03 -38.74 9.31
CA PRO A 407 17.31 -38.11 8.96
C PRO A 407 17.59 -38.02 7.45
N GLU A 408 17.22 -39.04 6.66
CA GLU A 408 17.40 -39.02 5.20
C GLU A 408 16.52 -37.97 4.52
N ALA A 409 15.26 -37.85 4.95
CA ALA A 409 14.34 -36.82 4.44
C ALA A 409 14.78 -35.40 4.84
N TYR A 410 15.33 -35.24 6.05
CA TYR A 410 15.93 -33.97 6.48
C TYR A 410 17.16 -33.62 5.62
N LYS A 411 18.00 -34.60 5.26
CA LYS A 411 19.14 -34.39 4.37
C LYS A 411 18.71 -33.99 2.95
N GLU A 412 17.71 -34.67 2.37
CA GLU A 412 17.11 -34.28 1.08
C GLU A 412 16.53 -32.85 1.16
N LEU A 413 15.93 -32.47 2.29
CA LEU A 413 15.39 -31.13 2.51
C LEU A 413 16.47 -30.05 2.55
N VAL A 414 17.59 -30.27 3.24
CA VAL A 414 18.74 -29.35 3.25
C VAL A 414 19.30 -29.16 1.84
N GLU A 415 19.52 -30.25 1.10
CA GLU A 415 20.00 -30.21 -0.30
C GLU A 415 19.01 -29.45 -1.21
N ASN A 416 17.70 -29.69 -1.06
CA ASN A 416 16.66 -28.97 -1.79
C ASN A 416 16.58 -27.47 -1.44
N CYS A 417 16.84 -27.09 -0.19
CA CYS A 417 16.90 -25.69 0.24
C CYS A 417 18.06 -24.94 -0.45
N GLU A 418 19.25 -25.53 -0.49
CA GLU A 418 20.40 -24.98 -1.22
C GLU A 418 20.13 -24.85 -2.73
N ILE A 419 19.49 -25.85 -3.35
CA ILE A 419 19.10 -25.81 -4.76
C ILE A 419 18.15 -24.64 -5.02
N LEU A 420 17.15 -24.44 -4.14
CA LEU A 420 16.17 -23.38 -4.27
C LEU A 420 16.77 -21.98 -4.09
N GLU A 421 17.57 -21.73 -3.05
CA GLU A 421 18.25 -20.42 -2.92
C GLU A 421 19.16 -20.13 -4.11
N ARG A 422 19.90 -21.13 -4.61
CA ARG A 422 20.84 -20.98 -5.72
C ARG A 422 20.16 -20.75 -7.07
N HIS A 423 18.95 -21.28 -7.27
CA HIS A 423 18.17 -21.14 -8.51
C HIS A 423 17.26 -19.91 -8.53
N TYR A 424 16.73 -19.50 -7.38
CA TYR A 424 15.91 -18.29 -7.25
C TYR A 424 16.72 -17.05 -6.90
N LYS A 425 17.96 -17.20 -6.38
CA LYS A 425 18.86 -16.13 -5.93
C LYS A 425 18.24 -15.27 -4.82
N ASP A 426 17.49 -15.91 -3.92
CA ASP A 426 16.73 -15.30 -2.84
C ASP A 426 16.44 -16.31 -1.73
N MET A 427 16.12 -15.82 -0.52
CA MET A 427 15.65 -16.64 0.59
C MET A 427 14.23 -17.16 0.30
N MET A 428 14.00 -18.45 0.56
CA MET A 428 12.81 -19.17 0.14
C MET A 428 11.97 -19.64 1.34
N ASP A 429 10.67 -19.41 1.24
CA ASP A 429 9.60 -19.94 2.10
C ASP A 429 9.02 -21.18 1.41
N ILE A 430 9.03 -22.30 2.13
CA ILE A 430 8.88 -23.66 1.61
C ILE A 430 7.88 -24.43 2.48
N GLU A 431 6.89 -25.07 1.82
CA GLU A 431 6.00 -26.07 2.43
C GLU A 431 6.45 -27.47 1.98
N PHE A 432 6.57 -28.42 2.90
CA PHE A 432 6.97 -29.80 2.59
C PHE A 432 6.21 -30.84 3.43
N THR A 433 6.10 -32.05 2.90
CA THR A 433 5.56 -33.23 3.60
C THR A 433 6.55 -34.37 3.50
N VAL A 434 6.75 -35.11 4.59
CA VAL A 434 7.37 -36.43 4.57
C VAL A 434 6.27 -37.47 4.66
N GLN A 435 6.23 -38.41 3.71
CA GLN A 435 5.37 -39.58 3.79
C GLN A 435 6.26 -40.83 3.81
N GLU A 436 6.21 -41.59 4.89
CA GLU A 436 6.93 -42.86 5.06
C GLU A 436 8.44 -42.73 4.78
N ASN A 437 9.07 -41.71 5.35
CA ASN A 437 10.46 -41.26 5.16
C ASN A 437 10.80 -40.69 3.77
N ARG A 438 9.84 -40.54 2.85
CA ARG A 438 10.06 -39.87 1.54
C ARG A 438 9.63 -38.41 1.60
N LEU A 439 10.56 -37.50 1.26
CA LEU A 439 10.27 -36.07 1.16
C LEU A 439 9.46 -35.71 -0.09
N TRP A 440 8.60 -34.71 0.04
CA TRP A 440 7.86 -34.07 -1.04
C TRP A 440 7.80 -32.56 -0.84
N MET A 441 8.13 -31.80 -1.90
CA MET A 441 8.10 -30.34 -1.92
C MET A 441 6.72 -29.87 -2.41
N LEU A 442 5.94 -29.22 -1.55
CA LEU A 442 4.55 -28.82 -1.85
C LEU A 442 4.46 -27.39 -2.38
N GLN A 443 5.36 -26.51 -1.95
CA GLN A 443 5.39 -25.11 -2.37
C GLN A 443 6.79 -24.53 -2.14
N CYS A 444 7.20 -23.59 -3.00
CA CYS A 444 8.22 -22.61 -2.66
C CYS A 444 7.76 -21.21 -3.10
N ARG A 445 8.25 -20.16 -2.43
CA ARG A 445 8.13 -18.75 -2.84
C ARG A 445 9.28 -17.94 -2.24
N SER A 446 9.58 -16.76 -2.78
CA SER A 446 10.41 -15.77 -2.08
C SER A 446 9.82 -15.51 -0.70
N GLY A 447 10.61 -15.74 0.36
CA GLY A 447 10.10 -15.67 1.71
C GLY A 447 9.85 -14.23 2.16
N LYS A 448 8.64 -13.96 2.67
CA LYS A 448 8.33 -12.70 3.36
C LYS A 448 9.26 -12.56 4.58
N ARG A 449 9.79 -11.36 4.78
CA ARG A 449 10.82 -11.06 5.76
C ARG A 449 10.64 -9.66 6.32
N THR A 450 11.38 -9.35 7.37
CA THR A 450 11.38 -8.03 8.02
C THR A 450 12.44 -7.12 7.38
N GLY A 451 12.43 -5.84 7.72
CA GLY A 451 13.45 -4.88 7.29
C GLY A 451 14.87 -5.33 7.59
N LYS A 452 15.08 -5.77 8.83
CA LYS A 452 16.34 -6.35 9.30
C LYS A 452 16.71 -7.61 8.52
N GLY A 453 15.75 -8.52 8.32
CA GLY A 453 15.95 -9.75 7.56
C GLY A 453 16.33 -9.49 6.10
N ALA A 454 15.64 -8.59 5.41
CA ALA A 454 15.91 -8.24 4.02
C ALA A 454 17.34 -7.76 3.80
N ILE A 455 17.82 -6.82 4.64
CA ILE A 455 19.16 -6.26 4.51
C ILE A 455 20.25 -7.27 4.88
N LYS A 456 20.09 -7.99 6.00
CA LYS A 456 21.03 -9.04 6.44
C LYS A 456 21.22 -10.09 5.32
N ILE A 457 20.11 -10.60 4.77
CA ILE A 457 20.12 -11.60 3.68
C ILE A 457 20.74 -11.02 2.40
N ALA A 458 20.38 -9.80 1.99
CA ALA A 458 20.92 -9.17 0.79
C ALA A 458 22.43 -8.87 0.89
N VAL A 459 22.93 -8.58 2.09
CA VAL A 459 24.38 -8.41 2.33
C VAL A 459 25.10 -9.75 2.36
N ASP A 460 24.57 -10.76 3.06
CA ASP A 460 25.18 -12.08 3.14
C ASP A 460 25.24 -12.77 1.77
N MET A 461 24.17 -12.72 0.98
CA MET A 461 24.16 -13.31 -0.37
C MET A 461 25.13 -12.63 -1.37
N VAL A 462 25.54 -11.37 -1.12
CA VAL A 462 26.64 -10.73 -1.87
C VAL A 462 27.99 -11.21 -1.38
N ASN A 463 28.18 -11.35 -0.06
CA ASN A 463 29.42 -11.86 0.54
C ASN A 463 29.68 -13.33 0.17
N GLU A 464 28.63 -14.13 0.05
CA GLU A 464 28.62 -15.52 -0.45
C GLU A 464 28.83 -15.62 -1.96
N GLY A 465 28.77 -14.51 -2.71
CA GLY A 465 28.87 -14.48 -4.17
C GLY A 465 27.64 -15.03 -4.91
N LEU A 466 26.52 -15.22 -4.21
CA LEU A 466 25.28 -15.75 -4.77
C LEU A 466 24.58 -14.72 -5.67
N VAL A 467 24.67 -13.43 -5.32
CA VAL A 467 24.12 -12.29 -6.07
C VAL A 467 25.15 -11.17 -6.19
N ASP A 468 24.96 -10.26 -7.14
CA ASP A 468 25.76 -9.03 -7.22
C ASP A 468 25.05 -7.87 -6.47
N LYS A 469 25.77 -6.75 -6.29
CA LYS A 469 25.24 -5.58 -5.58
C LYS A 469 23.99 -4.97 -6.26
N ARG A 470 23.84 -5.13 -7.58
CA ARG A 470 22.67 -4.64 -8.33
C ARG A 470 21.43 -5.49 -8.04
N ALA A 471 21.59 -6.81 -8.05
CA ALA A 471 20.54 -7.74 -7.62
C ALA A 471 20.15 -7.49 -6.15
N ALA A 472 21.12 -7.37 -5.24
CA ALA A 472 20.88 -7.12 -3.82
C ALA A 472 20.01 -5.87 -3.57
N VAL A 473 20.27 -4.75 -4.27
CA VAL A 473 19.46 -3.53 -4.17
C VAL A 473 17.99 -3.75 -4.58
N LYS A 474 17.68 -4.75 -5.42
CA LYS A 474 16.30 -5.16 -5.76
C LYS A 474 15.67 -6.19 -4.80
N MET A 475 16.43 -6.75 -3.87
CA MET A 475 15.92 -7.73 -2.88
C MET A 475 15.30 -7.06 -1.65
N VAL A 476 15.57 -5.77 -1.44
CA VAL A 476 15.05 -4.98 -0.30
C VAL A 476 13.98 -4.02 -0.84
N GLU A 477 12.71 -4.39 -0.73
CA GLU A 477 11.59 -3.50 -1.08
C GLU A 477 11.63 -2.22 -0.20
N PRO A 478 11.18 -1.05 -0.68
CA PRO A 478 11.23 0.21 0.09
C PRO A 478 10.57 0.13 1.49
N GLN A 479 9.51 -0.66 1.63
CA GLN A 479 8.80 -0.92 2.89
C GLN A 479 9.69 -1.62 3.93
N HIS A 480 10.63 -2.48 3.51
CA HIS A 480 11.62 -3.08 4.41
C HIS A 480 12.54 -2.02 5.03
N LEU A 481 12.80 -0.90 4.34
CA LEU A 481 13.60 0.18 4.89
C LEU A 481 12.79 1.08 5.83
N ASP A 482 11.50 1.27 5.57
CA ASP A 482 10.57 1.97 6.48
C ASP A 482 10.42 1.24 7.83
N GLN A 483 10.41 -0.10 7.83
CA GLN A 483 10.45 -0.92 9.05
C GLN A 483 11.69 -0.68 9.93
N LEU A 484 12.82 -0.34 9.32
CA LEU A 484 14.06 0.02 10.04
C LEU A 484 14.07 1.49 10.48
N LEU A 485 13.07 2.26 10.07
CA LEU A 485 12.81 3.64 10.48
C LEU A 485 11.66 3.72 11.52
N HIS A 486 10.97 2.60 11.78
CA HIS A 486 9.99 2.49 12.88
C HIS A 486 10.68 2.62 14.26
N PRO A 487 10.01 3.22 15.26
CA PRO A 487 10.58 3.39 16.59
C PRO A 487 10.92 2.07 17.28
N GLN A 488 11.93 2.11 18.14
CA GLN A 488 12.27 1.04 19.08
C GLN A 488 11.96 1.52 20.51
N PHE A 489 11.89 0.63 21.50
CA PHE A 489 11.82 1.09 22.89
C PHE A 489 13.14 1.71 23.33
N GLU A 490 13.06 2.83 24.06
CA GLU A 490 14.24 3.62 24.47
C GLU A 490 15.18 2.85 25.40
N ASN A 491 14.64 2.12 26.36
CA ASN A 491 15.42 1.26 27.25
C ASN A 491 14.63 -0.01 27.63
N PRO A 492 14.86 -1.15 26.94
CA PRO A 492 14.24 -2.43 27.29
C PRO A 492 14.51 -2.93 28.70
N SER A 493 15.55 -2.45 29.38
CA SER A 493 15.80 -2.82 30.78
C SER A 493 14.94 -2.05 31.78
N ALA A 494 14.35 -0.92 31.38
CA ALA A 494 13.62 -0.02 32.29
C ALA A 494 12.16 -0.43 32.51
N TYR A 495 11.54 -1.15 31.57
CA TYR A 495 10.15 -1.62 31.70
C TYR A 495 10.03 -3.05 32.22
N LYS A 496 11.13 -3.69 32.62
CA LYS A 496 11.16 -5.14 32.87
C LYS A 496 10.21 -5.59 33.99
N ASP A 497 9.99 -4.73 34.98
CA ASP A 497 9.04 -4.97 36.08
C ASP A 497 7.56 -4.79 35.67
N ASN A 498 7.29 -4.24 34.46
CA ASN A 498 5.97 -4.05 33.87
C ASN A 498 5.60 -5.14 32.83
N VAL A 499 6.48 -6.12 32.60
CA VAL A 499 6.20 -7.26 31.69
C VAL A 499 5.21 -8.20 32.36
N VAL A 500 4.03 -8.38 31.78
CA VAL A 500 2.97 -9.24 32.34
C VAL A 500 2.99 -10.68 31.80
N THR A 501 3.48 -10.88 30.58
CA THR A 501 3.69 -12.20 29.96
C THR A 501 4.65 -12.05 28.77
N THR A 502 5.03 -13.16 28.14
CA THR A 502 5.89 -13.21 26.95
C THR A 502 5.36 -14.27 26.00
N GLY A 503 4.98 -13.87 24.78
CA GLY A 503 4.64 -14.77 23.68
C GLY A 503 5.80 -14.99 22.72
N LEU A 504 5.50 -15.49 21.53
CA LEU A 504 6.46 -15.63 20.43
C LEU A 504 6.72 -14.26 19.76
N PRO A 505 7.98 -13.90 19.44
CA PRO A 505 8.36 -12.66 18.75
C PRO A 505 8.00 -12.71 17.24
N ALA A 506 6.70 -12.75 16.96
CA ALA A 506 6.13 -13.06 15.66
C ALA A 506 6.50 -12.05 14.56
N SER A 507 6.55 -10.76 14.88
CA SER A 507 6.99 -9.70 13.98
C SER A 507 7.66 -8.56 14.77
N PRO A 508 8.93 -8.20 14.50
CA PRO A 508 9.69 -7.25 15.29
C PRO A 508 9.16 -5.82 15.18
N GLY A 509 9.53 -5.01 16.16
CA GLY A 509 9.10 -3.63 16.33
C GLY A 509 8.69 -3.34 17.77
N ALA A 510 8.46 -2.06 18.06
CA ALA A 510 7.88 -1.59 19.29
C ALA A 510 6.54 -0.91 18.98
N ALA A 511 5.44 -1.44 19.52
CA ALA A 511 4.11 -0.83 19.38
C ALA A 511 3.57 -0.41 20.73
N VAL A 512 2.87 0.73 20.76
CA VAL A 512 2.32 1.33 21.97
C VAL A 512 0.96 1.94 21.62
N GLY A 513 -0.11 1.47 22.25
CA GLY A 513 -1.46 1.87 21.90
C GLY A 513 -2.50 1.46 22.96
N GLN A 514 -3.75 1.78 22.70
CA GLN A 514 -4.89 1.38 23.53
C GLN A 514 -5.44 0.02 23.07
N ILE A 515 -5.78 -0.88 23.99
CA ILE A 515 -6.33 -2.20 23.65
C ILE A 515 -7.72 -2.09 23.01
N VAL A 516 -7.96 -2.86 21.96
CA VAL A 516 -9.31 -3.22 21.46
C VAL A 516 -9.37 -4.71 21.08
N PHE A 517 -10.59 -5.26 21.07
CA PHE A 517 -10.82 -6.71 20.91
C PHE A 517 -11.39 -7.14 19.55
N THR A 518 -11.78 -6.19 18.68
CA THR A 518 -12.29 -6.48 17.34
C THR A 518 -11.56 -5.68 16.27
N ALA A 519 -11.60 -6.18 15.03
CA ALA A 519 -11.00 -5.49 13.89
C ALA A 519 -11.74 -4.20 13.49
N ASP A 520 -13.07 -4.15 13.67
CA ASP A 520 -13.88 -2.96 13.39
C ASP A 520 -13.61 -1.85 14.41
N ASP A 521 -13.49 -2.17 15.71
CA ASP A 521 -13.06 -1.22 16.74
C ASP A 521 -11.68 -0.63 16.40
N ALA A 522 -10.75 -1.46 15.89
CA ALA A 522 -9.43 -1.00 15.48
C ALA A 522 -9.46 -0.05 14.28
N GLU A 523 -10.32 -0.31 13.28
CA GLU A 523 -10.54 0.61 12.14
C GLU A 523 -11.17 1.94 12.60
N GLU A 524 -12.18 1.91 13.48
CA GLU A 524 -12.82 3.13 14.00
C GLU A 524 -11.86 3.98 14.84
N TRP A 525 -11.12 3.37 15.77
CA TRP A 525 -10.22 4.09 16.67
C TRP A 525 -9.01 4.66 15.92
N HIS A 526 -8.52 3.98 14.89
CA HIS A 526 -7.50 4.51 13.98
C HIS A 526 -8.03 5.71 13.18
N ALA A 527 -9.27 5.66 12.69
CA ALA A 527 -9.92 6.80 12.03
C ALA A 527 -10.14 8.00 12.97
N GLN A 528 -10.20 7.77 14.28
CA GLN A 528 -10.18 8.83 15.32
C GLN A 528 -8.76 9.33 15.65
N GLY A 529 -7.72 8.84 14.98
CA GLY A 529 -6.32 9.22 15.21
C GLY A 529 -5.66 8.58 16.44
N LYS A 530 -6.27 7.56 17.04
CA LYS A 530 -5.70 6.84 18.18
C LYS A 530 -4.67 5.79 17.72
N SER A 531 -3.66 5.55 18.56
CA SER A 531 -2.80 4.36 18.44
C SER A 531 -3.46 3.19 19.16
N VAL A 532 -3.52 2.03 18.51
CA VAL A 532 -4.34 0.88 18.93
C VAL A 532 -3.51 -0.41 18.97
N ILE A 533 -3.76 -1.28 19.95
CA ILE A 533 -3.29 -2.66 19.98
C ILE A 533 -4.48 -3.58 19.79
N LEU A 534 -4.47 -4.38 18.72
CA LEU A 534 -5.51 -5.38 18.45
C LEU A 534 -5.16 -6.67 19.19
N VAL A 535 -6.06 -7.11 20.08
CA VAL A 535 -5.93 -8.38 20.82
C VAL A 535 -7.00 -9.36 20.34
N ARG A 536 -6.61 -10.58 19.96
CA ARG A 536 -7.52 -11.67 19.57
C ARG A 536 -7.05 -13.00 20.16
N THR A 537 -7.91 -14.02 20.22
CA THR A 537 -7.46 -15.41 20.48
C THR A 537 -6.51 -15.87 19.35
N GLU A 538 -6.95 -15.63 18.12
CA GLU A 538 -6.24 -15.85 16.85
C GLU A 538 -6.82 -14.89 15.80
N THR A 539 -6.12 -14.63 14.68
CA THR A 539 -6.66 -13.78 13.60
C THR A 539 -7.05 -14.59 12.38
N SER A 540 -8.19 -14.26 11.79
CA SER A 540 -8.67 -14.81 10.53
C SER A 540 -8.37 -13.86 9.34
N PRO A 541 -8.62 -14.29 8.08
CA PRO A 541 -8.60 -13.40 6.92
C PRO A 541 -9.63 -12.25 6.95
N GLU A 542 -10.52 -12.21 7.95
CA GLU A 542 -11.52 -11.16 8.14
C GLU A 542 -10.97 -10.00 8.98
N ASP A 543 -10.10 -10.28 9.97
CA ASP A 543 -9.47 -9.27 10.83
C ASP A 543 -8.49 -8.33 10.08
N VAL A 544 -8.16 -8.64 8.82
CA VAL A 544 -7.12 -8.02 7.98
C VAL A 544 -7.14 -6.49 7.98
N GLY A 545 -8.31 -5.84 7.97
CA GLY A 545 -8.39 -4.39 7.98
C GLY A 545 -8.05 -3.76 9.34
N GLY A 546 -8.57 -4.30 10.44
CA GLY A 546 -8.19 -3.91 11.81
C GLY A 546 -6.74 -4.22 12.15
N MET A 547 -6.21 -5.34 11.66
CA MET A 547 -4.78 -5.67 11.73
C MET A 547 -3.91 -4.63 10.98
N HIS A 548 -4.44 -4.00 9.92
CA HIS A 548 -3.76 -2.91 9.21
C HIS A 548 -3.90 -1.56 9.94
N ALA A 549 -5.01 -1.32 10.63
CA ALA A 549 -5.26 -0.11 11.42
C ALA A 549 -4.44 -0.07 12.72
N ALA A 550 -4.31 -1.20 13.42
CA ALA A 550 -3.58 -1.29 14.70
C ALA A 550 -2.08 -1.00 14.57
N ALA A 551 -1.48 -0.42 15.61
CA ALA A 551 -0.04 -0.23 15.73
C ALA A 551 0.70 -1.55 16.04
N GLY A 552 0.05 -2.45 16.77
CA GLY A 552 0.55 -3.79 17.07
C GLY A 552 -0.55 -4.81 17.30
N ILE A 553 -0.20 -6.10 17.22
CA ILE A 553 -1.14 -7.22 17.29
C ILE A 553 -0.68 -8.24 18.34
N LEU A 554 -1.56 -8.63 19.25
CA LEU A 554 -1.33 -9.68 20.25
C LEU A 554 -2.31 -10.85 20.02
N THR A 555 -1.80 -12.08 20.03
CA THR A 555 -2.60 -13.30 19.89
C THR A 555 -2.28 -14.37 20.93
N ALA A 556 -3.32 -15.01 21.47
CA ALA A 556 -3.20 -16.07 22.49
C ALA A 556 -2.70 -17.40 21.88
N ARG A 557 -3.10 -17.70 20.64
CA ARG A 557 -2.71 -18.89 19.87
C ARG A 557 -1.84 -18.51 18.67
N GLY A 558 -1.38 -19.53 17.94
CA GLY A 558 -0.65 -19.38 16.68
C GLY A 558 0.88 -19.32 16.81
N GLY A 559 1.56 -20.24 16.14
CA GLY A 559 3.02 -20.30 16.03
C GLY A 559 3.64 -19.18 15.18
N MET A 560 4.94 -19.28 14.91
CA MET A 560 5.67 -18.28 14.11
C MET A 560 5.24 -18.26 12.64
N THR A 561 4.59 -19.32 12.16
CA THR A 561 3.98 -19.42 10.81
C THR A 561 2.50 -19.01 10.74
N SER A 562 1.88 -18.62 11.87
CA SER A 562 0.45 -18.28 11.95
C SER A 562 0.02 -17.09 11.07
N HIS A 563 -1.29 -16.99 10.81
CA HIS A 563 -1.87 -15.90 10.01
C HIS A 563 -1.48 -14.52 10.52
N ALA A 564 -1.60 -14.26 11.83
CA ALA A 564 -1.16 -13.04 12.48
C ALA A 564 0.32 -12.73 12.18
N ALA A 565 1.20 -13.71 12.42
CA ALA A 565 2.64 -13.56 12.25
C ALA A 565 3.06 -13.28 10.79
N VAL A 566 2.49 -14.01 9.82
CA VAL A 566 2.81 -13.88 8.39
C VAL A 566 2.28 -12.57 7.79
N VAL A 567 1.10 -12.12 8.24
CA VAL A 567 0.51 -10.84 7.80
C VAL A 567 1.25 -9.67 8.43
N ALA A 568 1.49 -9.68 9.75
CA ALA A 568 2.18 -8.61 10.47
C ALA A 568 3.60 -8.37 9.94
N ARG A 569 4.40 -9.43 9.72
CA ARG A 569 5.73 -9.30 9.08
C ARG A 569 5.65 -8.71 7.69
N GLY A 570 4.59 -9.03 6.93
CA GLY A 570 4.35 -8.50 5.59
C GLY A 570 4.02 -6.99 5.54
N TRP A 571 3.61 -6.39 6.66
CA TRP A 571 3.39 -4.95 6.79
C TRP A 571 4.41 -4.26 7.71
N GLY A 572 5.27 -5.01 8.39
CA GLY A 572 6.24 -4.46 9.34
C GLY A 572 5.68 -4.09 10.71
N LYS A 573 4.43 -4.46 11.00
CA LYS A 573 3.79 -4.17 12.29
C LYS A 573 4.32 -5.10 13.37
N CYS A 574 4.45 -4.57 14.58
CA CYS A 574 4.80 -5.34 15.77
C CYS A 574 3.75 -6.42 16.02
N CYS A 575 4.16 -7.68 16.21
CA CYS A 575 3.26 -8.76 16.59
C CYS A 575 3.89 -9.71 17.59
N VAL A 576 3.10 -10.11 18.58
CA VAL A 576 3.37 -11.19 19.53
C VAL A 576 2.25 -12.24 19.37
N SER A 577 2.61 -13.51 19.20
CA SER A 577 1.63 -14.60 19.01
C SER A 577 1.86 -15.78 19.95
N GLY A 578 0.90 -16.71 20.02
CA GLY A 578 1.02 -17.90 20.87
C GLY A 578 1.21 -17.59 22.35
N CYS A 579 0.69 -16.46 22.82
CA CYS A 579 0.84 -16.00 24.20
C CYS A 579 -0.16 -16.72 25.11
N SER A 580 0.17 -17.97 25.49
CA SER A 580 -0.73 -18.92 26.16
C SER A 580 -1.32 -18.47 27.49
N ASP A 581 -0.69 -17.50 28.15
CA ASP A 581 -1.06 -17.03 29.48
C ASP A 581 -2.23 -16.03 29.45
N ILE A 582 -2.61 -15.54 28.26
CA ILE A 582 -3.67 -14.54 28.10
C ILE A 582 -5.03 -15.23 27.89
N ILE A 583 -6.00 -14.85 28.72
CA ILE A 583 -7.40 -15.28 28.62
C ILE A 583 -8.21 -14.06 28.19
N MET A 584 -8.84 -14.13 27.03
CA MET A 584 -9.62 -13.04 26.45
C MET A 584 -11.12 -13.31 26.67
N ASN A 585 -11.87 -12.29 27.06
CA ASN A 585 -13.33 -12.36 27.15
C ASN A 585 -13.96 -11.33 26.19
N ASP A 586 -14.31 -11.76 24.96
CA ASP A 586 -14.98 -10.90 23.96
C ASP A 586 -16.28 -10.27 24.49
N ALA A 587 -17.01 -10.95 25.38
CA ALA A 587 -18.31 -10.49 25.88
C ALA A 587 -18.21 -9.38 26.94
N GLU A 588 -17.11 -9.35 27.71
CA GLU A 588 -16.82 -8.32 28.70
C GLU A 588 -15.81 -7.27 28.19
N LYS A 589 -15.21 -7.50 27.01
CA LYS A 589 -14.12 -6.69 26.44
C LYS A 589 -12.96 -6.47 27.43
N VAL A 590 -12.45 -7.59 27.96
CA VAL A 590 -11.28 -7.61 28.86
C VAL A 590 -10.25 -8.67 28.47
N LEU A 591 -8.98 -8.36 28.77
CA LEU A 591 -7.86 -9.27 28.71
C LEU A 591 -7.41 -9.61 30.13
N VAL A 592 -7.26 -10.90 30.44
CA VAL A 592 -6.77 -11.39 31.74
C VAL A 592 -5.42 -12.06 31.53
N VAL A 593 -4.43 -11.71 32.36
CA VAL A 593 -3.06 -12.25 32.34
C VAL A 593 -2.66 -12.58 33.78
N GLY A 594 -2.86 -13.83 34.19
CA GLY A 594 -2.77 -14.22 35.60
C GLY A 594 -3.79 -13.45 36.45
N ASP A 595 -3.32 -12.74 37.48
CA ASP A 595 -4.14 -11.88 38.35
C ASP A 595 -4.41 -10.47 37.75
N VAL A 596 -3.80 -10.12 36.62
CA VAL A 596 -3.95 -8.81 35.98
C VAL A 596 -5.15 -8.83 35.03
N VAL A 597 -6.05 -7.85 35.16
CA VAL A 597 -7.16 -7.60 34.23
C VAL A 597 -6.94 -6.25 33.55
N ILE A 598 -7.07 -6.21 32.23
CA ILE A 598 -6.84 -5.02 31.40
C ILE A 598 -8.06 -4.79 30.49
N GLN A 599 -8.62 -3.59 30.52
CA GLN A 599 -9.87 -3.24 29.83
C GLN A 599 -9.63 -2.63 28.44
N GLU A 600 -10.67 -2.63 27.59
CA GLU A 600 -10.66 -1.87 26.35
C GLU A 600 -10.35 -0.38 26.62
N GLY A 601 -9.44 0.18 25.83
CA GLY A 601 -8.97 1.55 26.00
C GLY A 601 -7.77 1.74 26.93
N GLU A 602 -7.36 0.73 27.71
CA GLU A 602 -6.12 0.82 28.50
C GLU A 602 -4.86 0.72 27.64
N TRP A 603 -3.77 1.33 28.09
CA TRP A 603 -2.51 1.38 27.34
C TRP A 603 -1.69 0.10 27.51
N LEU A 604 -1.31 -0.50 26.39
CA LEU A 604 -0.42 -1.65 26.31
C LEU A 604 0.75 -1.34 25.37
N SER A 605 1.92 -1.89 25.71
CA SER A 605 3.12 -1.85 24.88
C SER A 605 3.54 -3.27 24.52
N LEU A 606 3.86 -3.51 23.24
CA LEU A 606 4.31 -4.81 22.72
C LEU A 606 5.73 -4.69 22.18
N ASN A 607 6.61 -5.62 22.58
CA ASN A 607 7.92 -5.81 21.97
C ASN A 607 7.93 -7.07 21.10
N GLY A 608 7.54 -6.93 19.85
CA GLY A 608 7.52 -8.03 18.88
C GLY A 608 8.90 -8.59 18.52
N SER A 609 9.98 -7.95 19.01
CA SER A 609 11.37 -8.43 18.83
C SER A 609 11.80 -9.42 19.92
N THR A 610 11.14 -9.42 21.08
CA THR A 610 11.43 -10.30 22.23
C THR A 610 10.25 -11.20 22.61
N GLY A 611 9.03 -10.80 22.24
CA GLY A 611 7.78 -11.45 22.66
C GLY A 611 7.14 -10.81 23.89
N GLU A 612 7.77 -9.81 24.51
CA GLU A 612 7.33 -9.22 25.79
C GLU A 612 6.02 -8.41 25.61
N VAL A 613 5.05 -8.69 26.49
CA VAL A 613 3.79 -7.94 26.63
C VAL A 613 3.90 -7.08 27.89
N ILE A 614 3.81 -5.76 27.73
CA ILE A 614 4.25 -4.78 28.74
C ILE A 614 3.10 -3.83 29.07
N LEU A 615 2.79 -3.66 30.36
CA LEU A 615 1.76 -2.72 30.81
C LEU A 615 2.14 -1.25 30.53
N GLY A 616 1.11 -0.45 30.24
CA GLY A 616 1.21 0.99 30.12
C GLY A 616 1.86 1.47 28.82
N LYS A 617 2.19 2.76 28.81
CA LYS A 617 2.74 3.49 27.66
C LYS A 617 4.25 3.65 27.81
N GLN A 618 5.03 2.76 27.21
CA GLN A 618 6.50 2.79 27.30
C GLN A 618 7.14 3.78 26.31
N PRO A 619 8.29 4.38 26.63
CA PRO A 619 8.95 5.38 25.78
C PRO A 619 9.62 4.76 24.55
N LEU A 620 9.55 5.50 23.44
CA LEU A 620 10.06 5.11 22.12
C LEU A 620 11.21 6.03 21.70
N SER A 621 12.21 5.45 21.05
CA SER A 621 13.45 6.10 20.59
C SER A 621 13.64 5.94 19.07
N PRO A 622 14.19 6.95 18.37
CA PRO A 622 14.46 6.86 16.94
C PRO A 622 15.54 5.79 16.63
N PRO A 623 15.39 5.01 15.56
CA PRO A 623 16.32 3.94 15.22
C PRO A 623 17.66 4.46 14.68
N ALA A 624 18.73 3.69 14.90
CA ALA A 624 20.10 4.04 14.52
C ALA A 624 20.56 3.28 13.25
N LEU A 625 20.97 4.02 12.21
CA LEU A 625 21.61 3.46 11.02
C LEU A 625 22.99 2.88 11.39
N SER A 626 23.19 1.56 11.26
CA SER A 626 24.47 0.90 11.55
C SER A 626 24.64 -0.46 10.87
N GLY A 627 25.88 -0.91 10.71
CA GLY A 627 26.23 -2.26 10.25
C GLY A 627 25.83 -2.55 8.80
N ASP A 628 25.15 -3.68 8.58
CA ASP A 628 24.75 -4.15 7.25
C ASP A 628 23.89 -3.12 6.49
N LEU A 629 23.11 -2.29 7.20
CA LEU A 629 22.31 -1.21 6.62
C LEU A 629 23.19 -0.08 6.03
N GLU A 630 24.28 0.30 6.69
CA GLU A 630 25.23 1.27 6.12
C GLU A 630 25.91 0.69 4.86
N THR A 631 26.33 -0.58 4.95
CA THR A 631 26.96 -1.30 3.84
C THR A 631 26.02 -1.38 2.63
N PHE A 632 24.77 -1.77 2.84
CA PHE A 632 23.73 -1.84 1.81
C PHE A 632 23.41 -0.47 1.20
N MET A 633 23.22 0.56 2.03
CA MET A 633 22.92 1.91 1.53
C MET A 633 24.10 2.54 0.76
N SER A 634 25.33 2.13 1.05
CA SER A 634 26.50 2.50 0.23
C SER A 634 26.39 1.97 -1.20
N TRP A 635 25.75 0.81 -1.42
CA TRP A 635 25.55 0.22 -2.75
C TRP A 635 24.42 0.91 -3.50
N ALA A 636 23.33 1.29 -2.80
CA ALA A 636 22.29 2.13 -3.37
C ALA A 636 22.86 3.49 -3.83
N ASP A 637 23.68 4.14 -3.01
CA ASP A 637 24.35 5.41 -3.35
C ASP A 637 25.34 5.29 -4.53
N GLN A 638 26.00 4.14 -4.70
CA GLN A 638 26.90 3.88 -5.83
C GLN A 638 26.16 3.71 -7.18
N VAL A 639 24.85 3.48 -7.15
CA VAL A 639 24.05 3.10 -8.33
C VAL A 639 23.06 4.18 -8.74
N ARG A 640 22.45 4.92 -7.79
CA ARG A 640 21.45 5.95 -8.10
C ARG A 640 22.03 7.12 -8.90
N ARG A 641 21.25 7.63 -9.88
CA ARG A 641 21.58 8.86 -10.62
C ARG A 641 21.03 10.13 -9.94
N LEU A 642 19.82 10.05 -9.37
CA LEU A 642 19.22 11.17 -8.64
C LEU A 642 20.03 11.48 -7.37
N LYS A 643 20.21 12.76 -7.08
CA LYS A 643 20.57 13.19 -5.72
C LYS A 643 19.35 13.15 -4.81
N VAL A 644 19.58 12.91 -3.53
CA VAL A 644 18.53 12.97 -2.51
C VAL A 644 18.89 14.10 -1.55
N MET A 645 18.05 15.13 -1.55
CA MET A 645 18.09 16.24 -0.59
C MET A 645 17.03 15.99 0.49
N ALA A 646 17.01 16.83 1.52
CA ALA A 646 15.91 16.84 2.49
C ALA A 646 15.10 18.14 2.49
N ASN A 647 13.87 18.03 2.98
CA ASN A 647 13.02 19.13 3.40
C ASN A 647 13.24 19.26 4.91
N ALA A 648 13.89 20.33 5.36
CA ALA A 648 14.23 20.52 6.77
C ALA A 648 14.31 22.01 7.10
N ASP A 649 13.67 22.39 8.21
CA ASP A 649 13.39 23.79 8.54
C ASP A 649 14.11 24.23 9.83
N THR A 650 14.77 23.28 10.53
CA THR A 650 15.57 23.49 11.75
C THR A 650 17.01 22.96 11.59
N PRO A 651 17.99 23.42 12.41
CA PRO A 651 19.33 22.83 12.46
C PRO A 651 19.33 21.34 12.82
N GLU A 652 18.43 20.90 13.70
CA GLU A 652 18.28 19.54 14.20
C GLU A 652 17.75 18.59 13.12
N ASP A 653 16.72 19.02 12.37
CA ASP A 653 16.21 18.29 11.20
C ASP A 653 17.26 18.21 10.10
N ALA A 654 18.03 19.29 9.87
CA ALA A 654 19.09 19.32 8.88
C ALA A 654 20.23 18.36 9.24
N LEU A 655 20.64 18.29 10.51
CA LEU A 655 21.62 17.31 10.98
C LEU A 655 21.09 15.87 10.88
N THR A 656 19.83 15.64 11.26
CA THR A 656 19.15 14.33 11.16
C THR A 656 19.09 13.86 9.70
N ALA A 657 18.71 14.75 8.78
CA ALA A 657 18.71 14.48 7.35
C ALA A 657 20.11 14.14 6.82
N ARG A 658 21.14 14.89 7.25
CA ARG A 658 22.54 14.64 6.86
C ARG A 658 23.01 13.26 7.34
N ASN A 659 22.68 12.89 8.58
CA ASN A 659 22.97 11.56 9.13
C ASN A 659 22.26 10.44 8.33
N ASN A 660 21.04 10.70 7.87
CA ASN A 660 20.30 9.79 6.97
C ASN A 660 20.81 9.79 5.51
N GLY A 661 21.87 10.54 5.20
CA GLY A 661 22.55 10.56 3.90
C GLY A 661 22.04 11.62 2.91
N ALA A 662 21.35 12.67 3.38
CA ALA A 662 20.93 13.78 2.52
C ALA A 662 22.13 14.56 1.99
N GLN A 663 22.07 14.94 0.72
CA GLN A 663 23.15 15.61 -0.01
C GLN A 663 22.99 17.14 -0.05
N GLY A 664 22.22 17.69 0.89
CA GLY A 664 21.80 19.08 0.99
C GLY A 664 20.32 19.21 1.35
N ILE A 665 19.84 20.46 1.44
CA ILE A 665 18.42 20.79 1.64
C ILE A 665 17.82 21.28 0.33
N GLY A 666 16.73 20.64 -0.11
CA GLY A 666 15.98 21.02 -1.31
C GLY A 666 14.78 21.92 -1.02
N LEU A 667 14.34 21.98 0.24
CA LEU A 667 13.34 22.92 0.75
C LEU A 667 13.59 23.20 2.25
N CYS A 668 13.94 24.44 2.57
CA CYS A 668 13.85 25.02 3.91
C CYS A 668 12.72 26.06 3.89
N ARG A 669 11.66 25.83 4.66
CA ARG A 669 10.49 26.70 4.83
C ARG A 669 10.80 27.79 5.85
N THR A 670 10.59 29.05 5.48
CA THR A 670 10.89 30.18 6.39
C THR A 670 9.71 30.53 7.29
N GLU A 671 8.51 30.11 6.93
CA GLU A 671 7.28 30.19 7.71
C GLU A 671 7.38 29.43 9.06
N HIS A 672 7.89 28.20 9.06
CA HIS A 672 8.05 27.38 10.26
C HIS A 672 9.01 28.01 11.29
N MET A 673 10.01 28.77 10.84
CA MET A 673 10.92 29.52 11.71
C MET A 673 10.19 30.60 12.52
N PHE A 674 9.05 31.11 12.06
CA PHE A 674 8.28 32.10 12.81
C PHE A 674 7.36 31.47 13.86
N PHE A 675 6.91 30.23 13.65
CA PHE A 675 6.09 29.49 14.62
C PHE A 675 6.89 28.87 15.78
N ALA A 676 8.24 28.91 15.73
CA ALA A 676 9.11 28.30 16.72
C ALA A 676 9.04 28.90 18.14
N SER A 677 8.46 30.09 18.32
CA SER A 677 8.11 30.63 19.66
C SER A 677 7.10 31.77 19.59
N ASP A 678 6.35 31.96 20.68
CA ASP A 678 5.40 33.06 20.88
C ASP A 678 5.98 34.44 20.55
N GLU A 679 7.25 34.69 20.88
CA GLU A 679 7.91 35.97 20.60
C GLU A 679 8.09 36.22 19.09
N ARG A 680 8.43 35.18 18.35
CA ARG A 680 8.56 35.21 16.88
C ARG A 680 7.20 35.40 16.21
N ILE A 681 6.18 34.69 16.69
CA ILE A 681 4.78 34.87 16.25
C ILE A 681 4.31 36.31 16.51
N LYS A 682 4.54 36.84 17.71
CA LYS A 682 4.22 38.24 18.08
C LYS A 682 4.93 39.28 17.21
N ALA A 683 6.18 39.03 16.81
CA ALA A 683 6.91 39.88 15.88
C ALA A 683 6.30 39.84 14.45
N VAL A 684 5.85 38.67 13.97
CA VAL A 684 5.09 38.55 12.71
C VAL A 684 3.72 39.24 12.82
N ARG A 685 2.97 39.06 13.91
CA ARG A 685 1.68 39.74 14.13
C ARG A 685 1.82 41.27 14.12
N LYS A 686 2.88 41.82 14.72
CA LYS A 686 3.23 43.26 14.63
C LYS A 686 3.47 43.71 13.18
N MET A 687 4.20 42.92 12.40
CA MET A 687 4.41 43.18 10.96
C MET A 687 3.10 43.12 10.16
N ILE A 688 2.18 42.21 10.50
CA ILE A 688 0.88 42.06 9.85
C ILE A 688 -0.06 43.22 10.22
N MET A 689 -0.08 43.67 11.47
CA MET A 689 -0.91 44.82 11.89
C MET A 689 -0.33 46.17 11.40
N ALA A 690 0.95 46.24 11.05
CA ALA A 690 1.61 47.48 10.61
C ALA A 690 0.90 48.17 9.43
N VAL A 691 0.44 49.40 9.69
CA VAL A 691 -0.26 50.26 8.72
C VAL A 691 0.74 50.95 7.80
N THR A 692 1.84 51.48 8.35
CA THR A 692 2.86 52.19 7.57
C THR A 692 4.07 51.32 7.20
N SER A 693 4.84 51.76 6.21
CA SER A 693 6.13 51.17 5.80
C SER A 693 7.16 51.15 6.94
N GLU A 694 7.18 52.19 7.77
CA GLU A 694 8.12 52.36 8.88
C GLU A 694 7.79 51.40 10.02
N GLN A 695 6.50 51.26 10.35
CA GLN A 695 6.02 50.26 11.30
C GLN A 695 6.36 48.84 10.84
N ARG A 696 6.11 48.51 9.56
CA ARG A 696 6.39 47.18 9.02
C ARG A 696 7.88 46.88 9.01
N LYS A 697 8.70 47.87 8.63
CA LYS A 697 10.16 47.75 8.70
C LYS A 697 10.67 47.56 10.13
N ALA A 698 10.16 48.33 11.09
CA ALA A 698 10.55 48.16 12.50
C ALA A 698 10.21 46.76 13.04
N ALA A 699 9.08 46.17 12.62
CA ALA A 699 8.76 44.79 12.96
C ALA A 699 9.65 43.76 12.22
N LEU A 700 10.01 44.02 10.96
CA LEU A 700 10.95 43.18 10.19
C LEU A 700 12.38 43.22 10.75
N ASP A 701 12.83 44.36 11.26
CA ASP A 701 14.13 44.48 11.92
C ASP A 701 14.20 43.65 13.24
N LEU A 702 13.06 43.32 13.86
CA LEU A 702 12.97 42.32 14.95
C LEU A 702 13.04 40.87 14.45
N LEU A 703 12.55 40.58 13.25
CA LEU A 703 12.56 39.23 12.65
C LEU A 703 13.94 38.84 12.07
N LEU A 704 14.70 39.84 11.59
CA LEU A 704 16.04 39.69 11.04
C LEU A 704 17.03 38.88 11.93
N PRO A 705 17.21 39.17 13.24
CA PRO A 705 18.13 38.40 14.08
C PRO A 705 17.72 36.94 14.28
N TYR A 706 16.42 36.64 14.37
CA TYR A 706 15.93 35.25 14.50
C TYR A 706 16.22 34.44 13.23
N GLN A 707 15.74 34.91 12.07
CA GLN A 707 15.99 34.27 10.77
C GLN A 707 17.50 34.07 10.53
N ARG A 708 18.33 35.08 10.83
CA ARG A 708 19.79 34.96 10.69
C ARG A 708 20.35 33.85 11.59
N SER A 709 19.95 33.79 12.86
CA SER A 709 20.40 32.77 13.80
C SER A 709 20.05 31.36 13.33
N ASP A 710 18.84 31.15 12.81
CA ASP A 710 18.37 29.85 12.33
C ASP A 710 19.17 29.41 11.10
N PHE A 711 19.38 30.31 10.14
CA PHE A 711 20.21 30.04 8.97
C PHE A 711 21.69 29.78 9.34
N GLU A 712 22.25 30.47 10.34
CA GLU A 712 23.61 30.16 10.83
C GLU A 712 23.69 28.73 11.39
N GLY A 713 22.65 28.26 12.09
CA GLY A 713 22.54 26.88 12.54
C GLY A 713 22.41 25.86 11.39
N ILE A 714 21.51 26.12 10.43
CA ILE A 714 21.27 25.22 9.28
C ILE A 714 22.49 25.14 8.36
N PHE A 715 23.14 26.26 8.06
CA PHE A 715 24.38 26.27 7.26
C PHE A 715 25.53 25.55 7.97
N ARG A 716 25.61 25.60 9.30
CA ARG A 716 26.58 24.81 10.09
C ARG A 716 26.28 23.32 10.01
N ALA A 717 25.01 22.92 10.16
CA ALA A 717 24.58 21.52 10.01
C ALA A 717 24.86 20.98 8.60
N MET A 718 24.74 21.82 7.57
CA MET A 718 24.93 21.47 6.15
C MET A 718 26.28 21.92 5.55
N ASP A 719 27.33 22.06 6.36
CA ASP A 719 28.68 22.40 5.88
C ASP A 719 29.12 21.59 4.64
N GLY A 720 29.38 22.30 3.54
CA GLY A 720 29.81 21.75 2.26
C GLY A 720 28.70 21.37 1.28
N LEU A 721 27.43 21.44 1.69
CA LEU A 721 26.25 21.01 0.93
C LEU A 721 25.35 22.20 0.53
N PRO A 722 24.57 22.10 -0.57
CA PRO A 722 23.61 23.12 -0.96
C PRO A 722 22.43 23.20 0.03
N VAL A 723 21.93 24.42 0.25
CA VAL A 723 20.75 24.68 1.08
C VAL A 723 19.80 25.60 0.31
N THR A 724 18.66 25.03 -0.12
CA THR A 724 17.60 25.74 -0.86
C THR A 724 16.56 26.30 0.10
N ILE A 725 16.49 27.63 0.22
CA ILE A 725 15.63 28.35 1.17
C ILE A 725 14.46 28.97 0.41
N ARG A 726 13.23 28.64 0.83
CA ARG A 726 11.99 29.20 0.28
C ARG A 726 11.60 30.47 1.03
N LEU A 727 11.39 31.56 0.28
CA LEU A 727 10.85 32.81 0.84
C LEU A 727 9.42 32.60 1.37
N LEU A 728 8.95 33.51 2.22
CA LEU A 728 7.66 33.39 2.90
C LEU A 728 6.50 33.07 1.92
N ASP A 729 5.85 31.93 2.16
CA ASP A 729 4.78 31.41 1.31
C ASP A 729 3.35 31.61 1.85
N PRO A 730 3.00 31.33 3.13
CA PRO A 730 1.60 31.34 3.57
C PRO A 730 0.95 32.74 3.58
N PRO A 731 -0.39 32.82 3.42
CA PRO A 731 -1.17 34.03 3.58
C PRO A 731 -1.12 34.53 5.02
N LEU A 732 -1.23 35.85 5.20
CA LEU A 732 -0.98 36.49 6.50
C LEU A 732 -1.99 36.09 7.60
N HIS A 733 -3.16 35.55 7.27
CA HIS A 733 -4.13 35.13 8.29
C HIS A 733 -3.70 33.87 9.08
N GLU A 734 -2.82 33.03 8.54
CA GLU A 734 -2.29 31.83 9.25
C GLU A 734 -1.40 32.17 10.47
N PHE A 735 -1.05 33.46 10.68
CA PHE A 735 -0.28 33.93 11.85
C PHE A 735 -1.14 34.67 12.90
N LEU A 736 -2.43 34.84 12.66
CA LEU A 736 -3.35 35.45 13.62
C LEU A 736 -3.70 34.47 14.76
N PRO A 737 -4.16 34.94 15.93
CA PRO A 737 -4.74 34.04 16.93
C PRO A 737 -5.96 33.29 16.39
N GLU A 738 -6.17 32.05 16.88
CA GLU A 738 -7.40 31.30 16.70
C GLU A 738 -8.37 31.57 17.87
N GLY A 739 -9.68 31.43 17.64
CA GLY A 739 -10.70 31.57 18.69
C GLY A 739 -11.90 32.43 18.26
N ASP A 740 -12.67 32.89 19.24
CA ASP A 740 -13.75 33.86 19.00
C ASP A 740 -13.16 35.22 18.61
N LEU A 741 -13.81 35.94 17.68
CA LEU A 741 -13.30 37.19 17.11
C LEU A 741 -13.00 38.27 18.16
N GLU A 742 -13.76 38.30 19.27
CA GLU A 742 -13.51 39.20 20.41
C GLU A 742 -12.18 38.88 21.13
N GLN A 743 -11.84 37.59 21.26
CA GLN A 743 -10.58 37.14 21.86
C GLN A 743 -9.39 37.47 20.94
N ILE A 744 -9.53 37.18 19.63
CA ILE A 744 -8.52 37.50 18.60
C ILE A 744 -8.23 39.00 18.59
N VAL A 745 -9.25 39.85 18.63
CA VAL A 745 -9.12 41.31 18.67
C VAL A 745 -8.45 41.78 19.97
N GLY A 746 -8.85 41.24 21.12
CA GLY A 746 -8.26 41.58 22.42
C GLY A 746 -6.77 41.21 22.53
N GLU A 747 -6.40 40.01 22.08
CA GLU A 747 -5.01 39.53 22.06
C GLU A 747 -4.15 40.42 21.16
N LEU A 748 -4.52 40.61 19.89
CA LEU A 748 -3.77 41.44 18.95
C LEU A 748 -3.66 42.90 19.40
N THR A 749 -4.71 43.47 19.98
CA THR A 749 -4.69 44.82 20.59
C THR A 749 -3.62 44.91 21.68
N SER A 750 -3.56 43.91 22.57
CA SER A 750 -2.56 43.86 23.65
C SER A 750 -1.12 43.64 23.16
N GLU A 751 -0.93 42.87 22.08
CA GLU A 751 0.39 42.52 21.57
C GLU A 751 1.02 43.62 20.70
N THR A 752 0.19 44.33 19.94
CA THR A 752 0.64 45.26 18.89
C THR A 752 0.41 46.73 19.21
N GLY A 753 -0.54 47.05 20.10
CA GLY A 753 -0.89 48.42 20.48
C GLY A 753 -1.73 49.18 19.45
N THR A 754 -2.26 48.51 18.42
CA THR A 754 -3.29 49.08 17.52
C THR A 754 -4.67 49.04 18.18
N THR A 755 -5.59 49.90 17.75
CA THR A 755 -6.96 49.95 18.28
C THR A 755 -7.84 48.79 17.79
N GLU A 756 -8.89 48.45 18.55
CA GLU A 756 -9.80 47.34 18.23
C GLU A 756 -10.43 47.49 16.83
N ASP A 757 -10.86 48.70 16.45
CA ASP A 757 -11.39 49.01 15.11
C ASP A 757 -10.35 48.77 13.99
N GLU A 758 -9.08 49.11 14.23
CA GLU A 758 -7.98 48.85 13.28
C GLU A 758 -7.69 47.36 13.14
N VAL A 759 -7.67 46.62 14.25
CA VAL A 759 -7.49 45.16 14.26
C VAL A 759 -8.64 44.47 13.52
N PHE A 760 -9.90 44.79 13.85
CA PHE A 760 -11.08 44.24 13.19
C PHE A 760 -11.04 44.51 11.68
N SER A 761 -10.77 45.76 11.29
CA SER A 761 -10.66 46.15 9.88
C SER A 761 -9.39 45.60 9.19
N ARG A 762 -8.41 45.08 9.93
CA ARG A 762 -7.25 44.36 9.37
C ARG A 762 -7.55 42.88 9.18
N ILE A 763 -8.21 42.24 10.14
CA ILE A 763 -8.69 40.85 10.02
C ILE A 763 -9.64 40.74 8.81
N GLU A 764 -10.66 41.60 8.71
CA GLU A 764 -11.61 41.61 7.58
C GLU A 764 -10.91 41.74 6.20
N LYS A 765 -9.80 42.49 6.12
CA LYS A 765 -9.02 42.66 4.88
C LYS A 765 -8.04 41.51 4.58
N LEU A 766 -7.78 40.63 5.54
CA LEU A 766 -6.90 39.47 5.41
C LEU A 766 -7.66 38.15 5.32
N SER A 767 -8.94 38.12 5.69
CA SER A 767 -9.86 37.01 5.43
C SER A 767 -10.04 36.76 3.93
N GLU A 768 -9.78 35.53 3.48
CA GLU A 768 -9.91 35.13 2.08
C GLU A 768 -10.88 33.95 1.93
N VAL A 769 -11.64 33.91 0.84
CA VAL A 769 -12.60 32.81 0.56
C VAL A 769 -11.88 31.51 0.17
N ASN A 770 -10.68 31.61 -0.41
CA ASN A 770 -9.86 30.46 -0.82
C ASN A 770 -8.36 30.73 -0.53
N PRO A 771 -7.90 30.64 0.74
CA PRO A 771 -6.52 30.93 1.17
C PRO A 771 -5.41 30.33 0.29
N MET A 772 -5.58 29.08 -0.13
CA MET A 772 -4.63 28.34 -0.97
C MET A 772 -4.34 29.05 -2.31
N LEU A 773 -5.28 29.82 -2.84
CA LEU A 773 -5.14 30.56 -4.11
C LEU A 773 -5.00 32.08 -3.91
N GLY A 774 -4.86 32.56 -2.67
CA GLY A 774 -5.01 33.95 -2.25
C GLY A 774 -3.75 34.83 -2.28
N PHE A 775 -3.69 35.79 -1.36
CA PHE A 775 -2.64 36.81 -1.27
C PHE A 775 -1.41 36.31 -0.49
N ARG A 776 -0.73 35.35 -1.11
CA ARG A 776 0.39 34.58 -0.53
C ARG A 776 1.60 34.51 -1.49
N GLY A 777 2.70 33.90 -1.05
CA GLY A 777 3.88 33.62 -1.88
C GLY A 777 4.50 34.85 -2.56
N CYS A 778 4.93 34.71 -3.83
CA CYS A 778 5.55 35.83 -4.56
C CYS A 778 4.68 37.09 -4.64
N ARG A 779 3.35 36.97 -4.58
CA ARG A 779 2.40 38.08 -4.65
C ARG A 779 2.57 39.00 -3.44
N LEU A 780 2.64 38.39 -2.26
CA LEU A 780 2.90 39.06 -0.99
C LEU A 780 4.28 39.77 -1.01
N GLY A 781 5.32 39.09 -1.49
CA GLY A 781 6.66 39.66 -1.65
C GLY A 781 6.79 40.73 -2.76
N ILE A 782 5.87 40.79 -3.73
CA ILE A 782 5.80 41.88 -4.72
C ILE A 782 5.12 43.10 -4.10
N SER A 783 4.02 42.90 -3.36
CA SER A 783 3.28 43.98 -2.70
C SER A 783 4.01 44.60 -1.50
N TYR A 784 4.82 43.81 -0.79
CA TYR A 784 5.65 44.26 0.33
C TYR A 784 7.12 43.80 0.14
N PRO A 785 7.89 44.45 -0.75
CA PRO A 785 9.29 44.09 -1.05
C PRO A 785 10.20 44.00 0.19
N GLU A 786 9.91 44.78 1.23
CA GLU A 786 10.63 44.78 2.50
C GLU A 786 10.66 43.40 3.19
N LEU A 787 9.64 42.55 2.97
CA LEU A 787 9.63 41.15 3.45
C LEU A 787 10.81 40.38 2.86
N THR A 788 10.93 40.41 1.53
CA THR A 788 11.98 39.70 0.80
C THR A 788 13.35 40.37 0.98
N GLU A 789 13.43 41.69 1.15
CA GLU A 789 14.69 42.33 1.56
C GLU A 789 15.17 41.83 2.93
N MET A 790 14.28 41.71 3.93
CA MET A 790 14.62 41.19 5.26
C MET A 790 15.11 39.75 5.19
N GLN A 791 14.35 38.85 4.57
CA GLN A 791 14.74 37.43 4.46
C GLN A 791 16.04 37.27 3.67
N THR A 792 16.19 37.98 2.55
CA THR A 792 17.43 37.96 1.75
C THR A 792 18.62 38.48 2.55
N ARG A 793 18.44 39.52 3.37
CA ARG A 793 19.47 40.05 4.25
C ARG A 793 19.84 39.04 5.34
N ALA A 794 18.87 38.36 5.95
CA ALA A 794 19.12 37.31 6.94
C ALA A 794 19.95 36.17 6.34
N ILE A 795 19.54 35.65 5.18
CA ILE A 795 20.23 34.56 4.46
C ILE A 795 21.69 34.92 4.16
N PHE A 796 21.95 36.10 3.55
CA PHE A 796 23.33 36.46 3.19
C PHE A 796 24.19 36.88 4.37
N GLN A 797 23.63 37.50 5.42
CA GLN A 797 24.39 37.75 6.65
C GLN A 797 24.81 36.44 7.30
N ALA A 798 23.89 35.47 7.46
CA ALA A 798 24.18 34.15 8.01
C ALA A 798 25.23 33.39 7.18
N ALA A 799 25.10 33.41 5.85
CA ALA A 799 26.04 32.75 4.96
C ALA A 799 27.46 33.33 5.07
N VAL A 800 27.61 34.66 5.19
CA VAL A 800 28.91 35.31 5.41
C VAL A 800 29.43 35.07 6.83
N SER A 801 28.58 35.11 7.87
CA SER A 801 28.95 34.75 9.25
C SER A 801 29.58 33.35 9.31
N MET A 802 28.93 32.37 8.69
CA MET A 802 29.40 30.97 8.70
C MET A 802 30.62 30.77 7.80
N SER A 803 30.68 31.42 6.64
CA SER A 803 31.87 31.38 5.78
C SER A 803 33.11 31.98 6.46
N ASN A 804 32.95 33.04 7.25
CA ASN A 804 34.02 33.62 8.06
C ASN A 804 34.45 32.70 9.23
N GLN A 805 33.62 31.73 9.62
CA GLN A 805 33.96 30.65 10.57
C GLN A 805 34.55 29.40 9.88
N GLY A 806 34.77 29.44 8.56
CA GLY A 806 35.33 28.34 7.76
C GLY A 806 34.31 27.36 7.19
N VAL A 807 33.02 27.53 7.46
CA VAL A 807 31.93 26.69 6.92
C VAL A 807 31.74 26.97 5.43
N LYS A 808 31.68 25.92 4.61
CA LYS A 808 31.48 26.04 3.17
C LYS A 808 29.99 26.14 2.83
N VAL A 809 29.46 27.37 2.85
CA VAL A 809 28.05 27.67 2.58
C VAL A 809 27.75 27.73 1.07
N LEU A 810 26.63 27.12 0.65
CA LEU A 810 26.15 27.10 -0.74
C LEU A 810 24.64 27.44 -0.79
N PRO A 811 24.24 28.72 -0.67
CA PRO A 811 22.84 29.11 -0.55
C PRO A 811 22.15 29.20 -1.92
N GLU A 812 20.96 28.61 -2.03
CA GLU A 812 20.07 28.72 -3.19
C GLU A 812 18.73 29.32 -2.72
N ILE A 813 18.29 30.44 -3.29
CA ILE A 813 17.08 31.16 -2.85
C ILE A 813 15.94 30.86 -3.82
N MET A 814 14.80 30.41 -3.28
CA MET A 814 13.63 29.96 -4.06
C MET A 814 12.41 30.86 -3.83
N VAL A 815 11.82 31.33 -4.93
CA VAL A 815 10.59 32.13 -4.93
C VAL A 815 9.36 31.19 -5.07
N PRO A 816 8.38 31.23 -4.14
CA PRO A 816 7.15 30.44 -4.20
C PRO A 816 6.06 31.07 -5.08
N LEU A 817 5.09 30.25 -5.52
CA LEU A 817 3.81 30.58 -6.16
C LEU A 817 3.88 31.41 -7.45
N VAL A 818 5.02 31.40 -8.14
CA VAL A 818 5.24 32.11 -9.41
C VAL A 818 4.33 31.54 -10.51
N GLY A 819 3.58 32.41 -11.21
CA GLY A 819 2.79 32.05 -12.40
C GLY A 819 3.34 32.62 -13.72
N THR A 820 4.25 33.59 -13.64
CA THR A 820 4.78 34.38 -14.77
C THR A 820 6.29 34.64 -14.61
N PRO A 821 7.06 34.82 -15.71
CA PRO A 821 8.45 35.23 -15.61
C PRO A 821 8.62 36.66 -15.05
N GLN A 822 7.60 37.52 -15.13
CA GLN A 822 7.65 38.88 -14.58
C GLN A 822 7.60 38.90 -13.05
N GLU A 823 6.77 38.06 -12.41
CA GLU A 823 6.74 37.90 -10.95
C GLU A 823 8.11 37.42 -10.42
N LEU A 824 8.71 36.45 -11.10
CA LEU A 824 10.05 35.97 -10.77
C LEU A 824 11.12 37.05 -10.99
N GLY A 825 11.12 37.72 -12.15
CA GLY A 825 12.10 38.77 -12.48
C GLY A 825 12.11 39.92 -11.48
N HIS A 826 10.94 40.31 -10.95
CA HIS A 826 10.82 41.27 -9.84
C HIS A 826 11.60 40.79 -8.61
N GLN A 827 11.34 39.56 -8.15
CA GLN A 827 11.98 39.01 -6.96
C GLN A 827 13.48 38.74 -7.18
N VAL A 828 13.88 38.21 -8.34
CA VAL A 828 15.29 38.02 -8.70
C VAL A 828 16.05 39.35 -8.66
N SER A 829 15.47 40.42 -9.22
CA SER A 829 16.08 41.77 -9.17
C SER A 829 16.28 42.25 -7.73
N LEU A 830 15.23 42.14 -6.90
CA LEU A 830 15.24 42.52 -5.49
C LEU A 830 16.30 41.74 -4.68
N ILE A 831 16.29 40.41 -4.79
CA ILE A 831 17.23 39.49 -4.13
C ILE A 831 18.67 39.83 -4.52
N ARG A 832 18.95 39.96 -5.83
CA ARG A 832 20.31 40.30 -6.32
C ARG A 832 20.74 41.71 -5.96
N SER A 833 19.82 42.65 -5.72
CA SER A 833 20.14 43.98 -5.19
C SER A 833 20.56 43.92 -3.73
N THR A 834 19.83 43.16 -2.90
CA THR A 834 20.11 43.01 -1.46
C THR A 834 21.36 42.18 -1.20
N ALA A 835 21.63 41.16 -2.02
CA ALA A 835 22.92 40.45 -2.02
C ALA A 835 24.11 41.41 -2.17
N LYS A 836 24.06 42.33 -3.14
CA LYS A 836 25.11 43.33 -3.37
C LYS A 836 25.28 44.30 -2.19
N LYS A 837 24.18 44.73 -1.56
CA LYS A 837 24.21 45.56 -0.33
C LYS A 837 24.97 44.82 0.77
N VAL A 838 24.55 43.61 1.13
CA VAL A 838 25.15 42.82 2.23
C VAL A 838 26.61 42.47 1.96
N PHE A 839 26.96 42.05 0.74
CA PHE A 839 28.35 41.77 0.36
C PHE A 839 29.25 43.01 0.44
N SER A 840 28.74 44.19 0.07
CA SER A 840 29.47 45.46 0.23
C SER A 840 29.57 45.91 1.69
N GLU A 841 28.56 45.64 2.52
CA GLU A 841 28.55 45.98 3.95
C GLU A 841 29.50 45.07 4.77
N MET A 842 29.61 43.79 4.41
CA MET A 842 30.41 42.79 5.13
C MET A 842 31.79 42.54 4.52
N GLY A 843 32.15 43.20 3.41
CA GLY A 843 33.46 43.09 2.77
C GLY A 843 33.79 41.70 2.20
N SER A 844 32.77 40.90 1.88
CA SER A 844 32.90 39.50 1.47
C SER A 844 31.93 39.16 0.33
N SER A 845 32.20 38.10 -0.43
CA SER A 845 31.39 37.70 -1.59
C SER A 845 31.24 36.18 -1.65
N LEU A 846 30.01 35.72 -1.85
CA LEU A 846 29.67 34.30 -1.94
C LEU A 846 28.95 33.99 -3.25
N SER A 847 29.19 32.79 -3.80
CA SER A 847 28.38 32.23 -4.88
C SER A 847 27.04 31.76 -4.33
N TYR A 848 25.95 32.21 -4.94
CA TYR A 848 24.58 31.82 -4.61
C TYR A 848 23.78 31.61 -5.91
N LYS A 849 22.60 30.99 -5.79
CA LYS A 849 21.64 30.89 -6.89
C LYS A 849 20.31 31.54 -6.53
N VAL A 850 19.57 31.99 -7.55
CA VAL A 850 18.14 32.31 -7.42
C VAL A 850 17.33 31.43 -8.38
N GLY A 851 16.25 30.84 -7.89
CA GLY A 851 15.38 29.95 -8.64
C GLY A 851 13.92 30.08 -8.19
N THR A 852 13.08 29.19 -8.69
CA THR A 852 11.64 29.25 -8.46
C THR A 852 11.07 27.89 -8.12
N MET A 853 9.99 27.92 -7.36
CA MET A 853 9.08 26.80 -7.27
C MET A 853 8.26 26.71 -8.58
N ILE A 854 7.96 25.51 -9.03
CA ILE A 854 7.05 25.23 -10.15
C ILE A 854 5.87 24.45 -9.60
N GLU A 855 4.84 25.19 -9.19
CA GLU A 855 3.66 24.65 -8.50
C GLU A 855 2.32 25.22 -9.02
N ILE A 856 2.37 26.35 -9.73
CA ILE A 856 1.26 26.87 -10.54
C ILE A 856 1.29 26.17 -11.92
N PRO A 857 0.20 25.55 -12.41
CA PRO A 857 0.18 24.91 -13.74
C PRO A 857 0.59 25.83 -14.89
N ARG A 858 0.27 27.13 -14.80
CA ARG A 858 0.74 28.15 -15.77
C ARG A 858 2.26 28.24 -15.85
N ALA A 859 2.99 28.06 -14.74
CA ALA A 859 4.44 28.12 -14.73
C ALA A 859 5.06 26.95 -15.53
N ALA A 860 4.46 25.77 -15.48
CA ALA A 860 4.86 24.65 -16.34
C ALA A 860 4.61 24.95 -17.83
N LEU A 861 3.49 25.60 -18.17
CA LEU A 861 3.16 25.97 -19.54
C LEU A 861 4.11 27.03 -20.15
N VAL A 862 4.66 27.94 -19.36
CA VAL A 862 5.63 28.99 -19.82
C VAL A 862 7.04 28.84 -19.25
N ALA A 863 7.42 27.60 -18.90
CA ALA A 863 8.69 27.29 -18.24
C ALA A 863 9.95 27.75 -19.03
N ASP A 864 9.86 27.84 -20.36
CA ASP A 864 10.93 28.35 -21.24
C ASP A 864 11.14 29.89 -21.13
N GLU A 865 10.16 30.64 -20.64
CA GLU A 865 10.35 32.02 -20.24
C GLU A 865 10.90 32.13 -18.82
N ILE A 866 10.35 31.36 -17.88
CA ILE A 866 10.72 31.41 -16.46
C ILE A 866 12.18 30.95 -16.25
N ALA A 867 12.66 29.96 -17.00
CA ALA A 867 14.05 29.49 -16.96
C ALA A 867 15.09 30.50 -17.47
N LYS A 868 14.68 31.61 -18.08
CA LYS A 868 15.59 32.71 -18.44
C LYS A 868 16.06 33.44 -17.17
N GLU A 869 15.17 33.64 -16.19
CA GLU A 869 15.48 34.25 -14.90
C GLU A 869 15.95 33.22 -13.85
N ALA A 870 15.32 32.03 -13.81
CA ALA A 870 15.62 31.00 -12.83
C ALA A 870 16.92 30.23 -13.13
N GLU A 871 17.76 30.02 -12.11
CA GLU A 871 18.95 29.15 -12.19
C GLU A 871 18.67 27.69 -11.77
N PHE A 872 17.52 27.46 -11.14
CA PHE A 872 16.98 26.14 -10.79
C PHE A 872 15.44 26.19 -10.70
N PHE A 873 14.81 25.04 -10.92
CA PHE A 873 13.42 24.76 -10.59
C PHE A 873 13.33 23.74 -9.45
N SER A 874 12.39 23.91 -8.53
CA SER A 874 11.90 22.82 -7.68
C SER A 874 10.39 22.68 -7.88
N PHE A 875 9.90 21.50 -8.25
CA PHE A 875 8.45 21.28 -8.32
C PHE A 875 7.85 21.27 -6.91
N GLY A 876 6.80 22.06 -6.69
CA GLY A 876 5.93 21.97 -5.51
C GLY A 876 4.73 21.11 -5.87
N THR A 877 4.87 19.79 -5.80
CA THR A 877 3.82 18.88 -6.32
C THR A 877 2.50 18.93 -5.57
N ASN A 878 2.51 19.32 -4.30
CA ASN A 878 1.31 19.33 -3.48
C ASN A 878 0.31 20.32 -4.08
N ASP A 879 0.71 21.59 -4.15
CA ASP A 879 -0.02 22.66 -4.84
C ASP A 879 -0.22 22.40 -6.34
N LEU A 880 0.75 21.80 -7.04
CA LEU A 880 0.59 21.44 -8.46
C LEU A 880 -0.52 20.40 -8.67
N THR A 881 -0.60 19.37 -7.82
CA THR A 881 -1.73 18.41 -7.83
C THR A 881 -3.02 19.13 -7.50
N GLN A 882 -3.07 19.94 -6.43
CA GLN A 882 -4.27 20.68 -6.02
C GLN A 882 -4.83 21.52 -7.17
N MET A 883 -3.98 22.29 -7.87
CA MET A 883 -4.40 23.12 -8.99
C MET A 883 -4.67 22.36 -10.30
N THR A 884 -4.09 21.17 -10.49
CA THR A 884 -4.30 20.35 -11.70
C THR A 884 -5.60 19.54 -11.61
N PHE A 885 -5.92 19.00 -10.43
CA PHE A 885 -7.18 18.30 -10.17
C PHE A 885 -8.33 19.26 -9.80
N GLY A 886 -8.03 20.47 -9.32
CA GLY A 886 -9.02 21.36 -8.71
C GLY A 886 -9.45 20.91 -7.31
N TYR A 887 -8.55 20.23 -6.58
CA TYR A 887 -8.81 19.67 -5.26
C TYR A 887 -8.16 20.53 -4.15
N SER A 888 -8.95 20.93 -3.17
CA SER A 888 -8.44 21.44 -1.88
C SER A 888 -8.00 20.25 -1.04
N ARG A 889 -6.76 20.24 -0.54
CA ARG A 889 -6.21 19.13 0.27
C ARG A 889 -7.05 18.92 1.53
N ASP A 890 -7.46 20.00 2.17
CA ASP A 890 -8.20 20.01 3.44
C ASP A 890 -9.67 19.58 3.28
N ASP A 891 -10.19 19.63 2.05
CA ASP A 891 -11.55 19.17 1.71
C ASP A 891 -11.58 17.76 1.10
N VAL A 892 -10.49 17.26 0.53
CA VAL A 892 -10.50 16.08 -0.36
C VAL A 892 -11.02 14.82 0.32
N GLY A 893 -10.76 14.67 1.63
CA GLY A 893 -11.22 13.53 2.43
C GLY A 893 -12.75 13.35 2.45
N LYS A 894 -13.52 14.41 2.14
CA LYS A 894 -14.99 14.37 2.05
C LYS A 894 -15.50 13.52 0.87
N PHE A 895 -14.66 13.23 -0.13
CA PHE A 895 -15.05 12.43 -1.30
C PHE A 895 -13.99 11.44 -1.82
N LEU A 896 -12.70 11.61 -1.50
CA LEU A 896 -11.63 10.75 -2.02
C LEU A 896 -11.81 9.25 -1.69
N PRO A 897 -12.23 8.85 -0.47
CA PRO A 897 -12.56 7.45 -0.19
C PRO A 897 -13.67 6.88 -1.09
N ILE A 898 -14.61 7.72 -1.53
CA ILE A 898 -15.68 7.36 -2.48
C ILE A 898 -15.14 7.21 -3.91
N TYR A 899 -14.09 7.96 -4.27
CA TYR A 899 -13.44 7.86 -5.58
C TYR A 899 -12.56 6.61 -5.67
N LEU A 900 -11.78 6.32 -4.62
CA LEU A 900 -10.96 5.11 -4.50
C LEU A 900 -11.82 3.84 -4.50
N SER A 901 -12.85 3.77 -3.64
CA SER A 901 -13.76 2.61 -3.57
C SER A 901 -14.60 2.37 -4.83
N LYS A 902 -14.75 3.37 -5.70
CA LYS A 902 -15.38 3.24 -7.03
C LYS A 902 -14.38 3.06 -8.18
N GLY A 903 -13.07 3.04 -7.90
CA GLY A 903 -12.02 2.95 -8.93
C GLY A 903 -11.98 4.14 -9.91
N ILE A 904 -12.53 5.30 -9.53
CA ILE A 904 -12.49 6.54 -10.33
C ILE A 904 -11.05 7.09 -10.35
N ILE A 905 -10.36 6.96 -9.22
CA ILE A 905 -8.94 7.19 -9.04
C ILE A 905 -8.37 5.92 -8.39
N GLN A 906 -7.12 5.56 -8.70
CA GLN A 906 -6.50 4.31 -8.21
C GLN A 906 -5.83 4.49 -6.84
N ASN A 907 -5.10 5.59 -6.65
CA ASN A 907 -4.28 5.90 -5.47
C ASN A 907 -4.53 7.37 -5.07
N ASP A 908 -4.24 7.79 -3.83
CA ASP A 908 -4.32 9.21 -3.46
C ASP A 908 -3.30 10.04 -4.29
N PRO A 909 -3.73 11.07 -5.07
CA PRO A 909 -2.84 11.86 -5.92
C PRO A 909 -1.94 12.85 -5.17
N PHE A 910 -2.04 12.91 -3.83
CA PHE A 910 -1.13 13.62 -2.93
C PHE A 910 -0.09 12.71 -2.27
N GLU A 911 -0.33 11.39 -2.25
CA GLU A 911 0.66 10.39 -1.81
C GLU A 911 1.49 9.87 -3.00
N VAL A 912 0.80 9.47 -4.08
CA VAL A 912 1.39 8.88 -5.29
C VAL A 912 1.13 9.81 -6.47
N LEU A 913 2.20 10.24 -7.13
CA LEU A 913 2.13 11.22 -8.21
C LEU A 913 1.26 10.72 -9.37
N ASP A 914 0.24 11.50 -9.74
CA ASP A 914 -0.45 11.32 -11.02
C ASP A 914 0.52 11.54 -12.19
N GLN A 915 1.03 10.44 -12.74
CA GLN A 915 1.97 10.44 -13.85
C GLN A 915 1.35 10.89 -15.18
N LYS A 916 0.00 10.93 -15.29
CA LYS A 916 -0.72 11.17 -16.55
C LYS A 916 -1.08 12.64 -16.74
N GLY A 917 -1.58 13.32 -15.71
CA GLY A 917 -1.86 14.76 -15.71
C GLY A 917 -0.72 15.58 -15.12
N VAL A 918 -0.50 15.49 -13.80
CA VAL A 918 0.53 16.28 -13.08
C VAL A 918 1.93 15.97 -13.63
N GLY A 919 2.20 14.69 -13.90
CA GLY A 919 3.43 14.22 -14.55
C GLY A 919 3.67 14.78 -15.96
N GLN A 920 2.60 15.09 -16.72
CA GLN A 920 2.73 15.73 -18.02
C GLN A 920 3.21 17.19 -17.90
N LEU A 921 2.73 17.91 -16.88
CA LEU A 921 3.20 19.27 -16.57
C LEU A 921 4.67 19.25 -16.12
N ILE A 922 5.07 18.29 -15.28
CA ILE A 922 6.46 18.10 -14.83
C ILE A 922 7.41 17.85 -16.01
N LYS A 923 7.05 16.94 -16.92
CA LYS A 923 7.85 16.65 -18.13
C LYS A 923 7.94 17.88 -19.03
N MET A 924 6.81 18.52 -19.35
CA MET A 924 6.78 19.73 -20.19
C MET A 924 7.64 20.87 -19.62
N ALA A 925 7.55 21.12 -18.31
CA ALA A 925 8.32 22.17 -17.64
C ALA A 925 9.82 21.88 -17.63
N THR A 926 10.21 20.62 -17.39
CA THR A 926 11.61 20.17 -17.40
C THR A 926 12.23 20.32 -18.79
N GLU A 927 11.51 19.90 -19.84
CA GLU A 927 11.94 20.01 -21.23
C GLU A 927 12.08 21.48 -21.67
N LYS A 928 11.02 22.28 -21.51
CA LYS A 928 11.02 23.71 -21.85
C LYS A 928 12.07 24.51 -21.08
N GLY A 929 12.18 24.27 -19.78
CA GLY A 929 13.15 24.94 -18.93
C GLY A 929 14.59 24.68 -19.37
N ARG A 930 14.93 23.41 -19.67
CA ARG A 930 16.27 23.04 -20.15
C ARG A 930 16.54 23.43 -21.61
N GLN A 931 15.52 23.56 -22.46
CA GLN A 931 15.67 24.15 -23.80
C GLN A 931 16.09 25.63 -23.71
N ALA A 932 15.52 26.40 -22.78
CA ALA A 932 15.89 27.80 -22.55
C ALA A 932 17.21 27.95 -21.77
N ARG A 933 17.50 27.05 -20.83
CA ARG A 933 18.72 27.04 -20.02
C ARG A 933 19.26 25.60 -19.86
N PRO A 934 20.19 25.13 -20.71
CA PRO A 934 20.72 23.76 -20.63
C PRO A 934 21.42 23.40 -19.30
N SER A 935 21.83 24.39 -18.50
CA SER A 935 22.41 24.21 -17.16
C SER A 935 21.41 24.31 -16.01
N LEU A 936 20.09 24.31 -16.31
CA LEU A 936 19.02 24.38 -15.32
C LEU A 936 18.98 23.10 -14.48
N LYS A 937 19.26 23.24 -13.17
CA LYS A 937 18.91 22.24 -12.16
C LYS A 937 17.39 22.11 -12.10
N VAL A 938 16.86 20.89 -12.08
CA VAL A 938 15.43 20.62 -11.87
C VAL A 938 15.28 19.55 -10.80
N GLY A 939 14.57 19.87 -9.72
CA GLY A 939 14.25 18.94 -8.65
C GLY A 939 12.79 19.01 -8.21
N ILE A 940 12.48 18.32 -7.12
CA ILE A 940 11.15 18.17 -6.53
C ILE A 940 11.27 18.26 -5.02
N CYS A 941 10.37 19.01 -4.38
CA CYS A 941 10.19 19.03 -2.93
C CYS A 941 8.70 18.83 -2.58
N GLY A 942 8.42 17.78 -1.81
CA GLY A 942 7.06 17.41 -1.40
C GLY A 942 7.01 15.98 -0.86
N GLU A 943 5.82 15.45 -0.62
CA GLU A 943 5.64 14.09 -0.08
C GLU A 943 5.96 13.01 -1.13
N HIS A 944 5.56 13.23 -2.38
CA HIS A 944 5.99 12.45 -3.55
C HIS A 944 7.52 12.33 -3.69
N GLY A 945 8.29 13.28 -3.17
CA GLY A 945 9.76 13.24 -3.19
C GLY A 945 10.36 12.08 -2.40
N GLY A 946 9.57 11.41 -1.55
CA GLY A 946 9.94 10.21 -0.81
C GLY A 946 9.05 8.99 -1.08
N GLU A 947 8.21 9.03 -2.12
CA GLU A 947 7.35 7.89 -2.53
C GLU A 947 8.03 7.12 -3.67
N PRO A 948 8.26 5.79 -3.55
CA PRO A 948 9.11 5.05 -4.50
C PRO A 948 8.72 5.14 -5.98
N SER A 949 7.43 5.04 -6.32
CA SER A 949 6.95 5.08 -7.71
C SER A 949 7.06 6.48 -8.32
N SER A 950 6.83 7.51 -7.50
CA SER A 950 7.06 8.92 -7.84
C SER A 950 8.55 9.20 -8.05
N VAL A 951 9.42 8.72 -7.16
CA VAL A 951 10.89 8.80 -7.30
C VAL A 951 11.37 8.12 -8.59
N ALA A 952 10.80 6.97 -8.95
CA ALA A 952 11.08 6.32 -10.23
C ALA A 952 10.65 7.20 -11.43
N PHE A 953 9.43 7.75 -11.41
CA PHE A 953 8.97 8.69 -12.43
C PHE A 953 9.87 9.95 -12.54
N PHE A 954 10.34 10.50 -11.43
CA PHE A 954 11.25 11.65 -11.44
C PHE A 954 12.62 11.32 -12.05
N ALA A 955 13.11 10.09 -11.88
CA ALA A 955 14.33 9.62 -12.53
C ALA A 955 14.15 9.49 -14.06
N GLU A 956 13.03 8.94 -14.51
CA GLU A 956 12.66 8.84 -15.93
C GLU A 956 12.44 10.20 -16.59
N ALA A 957 11.71 11.11 -15.91
CA ALA A 957 11.50 12.50 -16.34
C ALA A 957 12.80 13.34 -16.32
N GLY A 958 13.92 12.78 -15.85
CA GLY A 958 15.24 13.36 -16.01
C GLY A 958 15.61 14.41 -14.96
N LEU A 959 14.94 14.46 -13.81
CA LEU A 959 15.29 15.40 -12.73
C LEU A 959 16.71 15.13 -12.21
N ASP A 960 17.29 16.15 -11.58
CA ASP A 960 18.62 16.12 -10.96
C ASP A 960 18.58 15.62 -9.51
N TYR A 961 17.49 15.92 -8.78
CA TYR A 961 17.32 15.54 -7.38
C TYR A 961 15.86 15.37 -6.96
N VAL A 962 15.64 14.60 -5.89
CA VAL A 962 14.40 14.55 -5.11
C VAL A 962 14.64 15.08 -3.69
N SER A 963 13.61 15.60 -3.03
CA SER A 963 13.69 16.19 -1.69
C SER A 963 12.47 15.84 -0.83
N CYS A 964 12.72 15.16 0.29
CA CYS A 964 11.72 14.55 1.17
C CYS A 964 12.01 14.86 2.66
N SER A 965 11.11 14.50 3.58
CA SER A 965 11.37 14.64 5.03
C SER A 965 12.62 13.84 5.49
N PRO A 966 13.30 14.23 6.60
CA PRO A 966 14.57 13.64 7.01
C PRO A 966 14.57 12.11 7.12
N PHE A 967 13.47 11.52 7.62
CA PHE A 967 13.32 10.07 7.76
C PHE A 967 13.01 9.35 6.43
N ARG A 968 12.44 10.01 5.42
CA ARG A 968 12.21 9.40 4.09
C ARG A 968 13.46 9.41 3.18
N VAL A 969 14.55 10.06 3.59
CA VAL A 969 15.81 10.15 2.83
C VAL A 969 16.39 8.77 2.47
N PRO A 970 16.43 7.74 3.36
CA PRO A 970 16.91 6.41 3.00
C PRO A 970 15.99 5.72 1.98
N ILE A 971 14.67 5.87 2.12
CA ILE A 971 13.66 5.33 1.19
C ILE A 971 13.84 5.94 -0.21
N ALA A 972 14.01 7.26 -0.29
CA ALA A 972 14.29 7.96 -1.53
C ALA A 972 15.63 7.55 -2.16
N ARG A 973 16.69 7.33 -1.36
CA ARG A 973 18.00 6.81 -1.82
C ARG A 973 17.86 5.41 -2.42
N LEU A 974 17.09 4.52 -1.79
CA LEU A 974 16.84 3.16 -2.25
C LEU A 974 16.01 3.14 -3.54
N ALA A 975 14.87 3.85 -3.60
CA ALA A 975 14.04 3.93 -4.79
C ALA A 975 14.79 4.54 -6.00
N ALA A 976 15.58 5.59 -5.77
CA ALA A 976 16.44 6.20 -6.78
C ALA A 976 17.56 5.27 -7.30
N ALA A 977 17.94 4.25 -6.53
CA ALA A 977 18.88 3.22 -6.96
C ALA A 977 18.17 2.09 -7.73
N GLN A 978 17.00 1.66 -7.27
CA GLN A 978 16.22 0.58 -7.89
C GLN A 978 15.79 0.88 -9.32
N VAL A 979 15.42 2.14 -9.62
CA VAL A 979 15.08 2.60 -10.98
C VAL A 979 16.32 2.76 -11.89
N ALA A 980 17.54 2.72 -11.34
CA ALA A 980 18.80 2.84 -12.09
C ALA A 980 19.44 1.48 -12.45
N ILE A 981 18.71 0.38 -12.29
CA ILE A 981 19.16 -1.02 -12.47
C ILE A 981 18.22 -1.77 -13.42
#